data_AF-B5YMX2-F1
#
_entry.id   AF-B5YMX2-F1
#
_cell.length_a   1.000
_cell.length_b   1.000
_cell.length_c   1.000
_cell.angle_alpha   90.00
_cell.angle_beta   90.00
_cell.angle_gamma   90.00
#
_symmetry.space_group_name_H-M   'P 1'
#
loop_
_entity.id
_entity.type
_entity.pdbx_description
1 polymer ?
#
loop_
_entity_poly.entity_id
_entity_poly.type
_entity_poly.pdbx_seq_one_letter_code
_entity_poly.pdbx_strand_id
1 'polypeptide(L)'
;MGGVIDFNTDCPWQLYTFSLVHILAGLCMYVFDACRLVSQDGVSCIESEIVMSRIVGFSMLYVGVLWGIITYQNKHDNGKITTLSNMGINGATALLVSVIFAGNASYGGLENSWMHIGDMLTMIILLGILVSRVSQPGVEWAQKVPLGDDLGLNCKGLLVLVIPMAIVKCVAYTDFIDLTKMLADGLEMTSFALWMWHFIAVLIFEFILAMFFVLFFDDDAGHEVVVMTLMAMSLVSACSIYSVREHLSGWMGLSGNLVWICLGIMIGVCMIAILRNNSSMSCIILVSTAEKMCITGAMKCLNICVVLGYLLSQPYAEAFAPPTSILRASTKMAASTSSDTKNICPKTGNPLPNLPIPPPLLSLTPGSWAYDTMSRRLNKDILQRTYEENEEAFNSPEFASALERFNKLRSELDNAANTKLTYLQFDEGEDGRSAELVEREAREWKDILAEYVENDDTWLSAPWLTTEFYAYRRLIEALGYYDKSNAATYLYDPFAVAKKAGLNSSVHSAENMLEKITSLPNTKEGVGLASSIALWGNKMDLSIWPADAENASLDVFAKILHAADDNLLHDDTPLLAEHCDMLRARGDGKVDIIVDNAGFELVTDLALADHLIASGVAQTVTFQLKSHPTFVSDALEKDLLETVDYYASLSEDTFPNARAAGIRWQSYLKEGKWVNNENNFWVQPSPMWEMPKDLFSDMKERCDLAFVKGDANYRRLLGDRYWDYSSPFQDVVGCYFPCVVCSLRTLKAEIGCGMDKEQVERAKGLDNEWMVNGRFGVVQFGTGAK
;
A
#
# COMPACT_ATOMS: atom_id res chain seq x y z
N MET A 1 14.00 -31.70 1.67
CA MET A 1 14.56 -32.78 2.51
C MET A 1 13.91 -34.16 2.36
N GLY A 2 12.71 -34.31 1.75
CA GLY A 2 12.03 -35.61 1.60
C GLY A 2 12.62 -36.63 0.61
N GLY A 3 13.82 -36.39 0.08
CA GLY A 3 14.55 -37.31 -0.81
C GLY A 3 16.00 -37.57 -0.36
N VAL A 4 16.35 -37.20 0.87
CA VAL A 4 17.73 -37.19 1.39
C VAL A 4 18.05 -38.43 2.24
N ILE A 5 17.09 -39.33 2.48
CA ILE A 5 17.25 -40.46 3.39
C ILE A 5 17.35 -41.75 2.59
N ASP A 6 18.54 -42.36 2.55
CA ASP A 6 18.70 -43.74 2.11
C ASP A 6 18.23 -44.67 3.24
N PHE A 7 16.97 -45.08 3.14
CA PHE A 7 16.31 -45.99 4.09
C PHE A 7 16.83 -47.43 4.04
N ASN A 8 17.83 -47.72 3.20
CA ASN A 8 18.42 -49.05 3.04
C ASN A 8 19.77 -49.23 3.77
N THR A 9 20.24 -48.24 4.53
CA THR A 9 21.47 -48.41 5.32
C THR A 9 21.18 -49.00 6.70
N ASP A 10 21.93 -50.03 7.10
CA ASP A 10 21.84 -50.76 8.38
C ASP A 10 22.14 -49.90 9.63
N CYS A 11 22.15 -48.57 9.52
CA CYS A 11 22.67 -47.69 10.54
C CYS A 11 21.76 -46.45 10.75
N PRO A 12 20.95 -46.40 11.82
CA PRO A 12 19.92 -45.37 12.05
C PRO A 12 20.48 -43.98 12.40
N TRP A 13 21.79 -43.75 12.31
CA TRP A 13 22.44 -42.50 12.70
C TRP A 13 21.93 -41.30 11.90
N GLN A 14 21.57 -41.49 10.62
CA GLN A 14 21.03 -40.43 9.77
C GLN A 14 19.69 -39.87 10.30
N LEU A 15 18.86 -40.72 10.90
CA LEU A 15 17.58 -40.30 11.49
C LEU A 15 17.75 -39.61 12.84
N TYR A 16 18.74 -40.04 13.63
CA TYR A 16 19.14 -39.30 14.83
C TYR A 16 19.74 -37.95 14.49
N THR A 17 20.54 -37.85 13.42
CA THR A 17 21.05 -36.58 12.91
C THR A 17 19.92 -35.68 12.43
N PHE A 18 18.94 -36.22 11.70
CA PHE A 18 17.75 -35.49 11.26
C PHE A 18 16.93 -34.94 12.45
N SER A 19 16.65 -35.81 13.42
CA SER A 19 15.99 -35.47 14.67
C SER A 19 16.73 -34.37 15.44
N LEU A 20 18.06 -34.50 15.59
CA LEU A 20 18.90 -33.53 16.27
C LEU A 20 18.91 -32.16 15.56
N VAL A 21 19.03 -32.13 14.22
CA VAL A 21 19.01 -30.89 13.44
C VAL A 21 17.68 -30.17 13.61
N HIS A 22 16.55 -30.88 13.59
CA HIS A 22 15.22 -30.28 13.75
C HIS A 22 14.98 -29.78 15.18
N ILE A 23 15.45 -30.52 16.20
CA ILE A 23 15.40 -30.07 17.59
C ILE A 23 16.24 -28.79 17.77
N LEU A 24 17.48 -28.78 17.28
CA LEU A 24 18.36 -27.62 17.42
C LEU A 24 17.85 -26.41 16.63
N ALA A 25 17.38 -26.59 15.39
CA ALA A 25 16.79 -25.53 14.59
C ALA A 25 15.52 -24.97 15.25
N GLY A 26 14.62 -25.85 15.71
CA GLY A 26 13.41 -25.44 16.40
C GLY A 26 13.68 -24.71 17.73
N LEU A 27 14.65 -25.19 18.53
CA LEU A 27 15.10 -24.49 19.73
C LEU A 27 15.74 -23.14 19.40
N CYS A 28 16.56 -23.06 18.36
CA CYS A 28 17.17 -21.79 17.95
C CYS A 28 16.11 -20.77 17.54
N MET A 29 15.11 -21.16 16.74
CA MET A 29 14.02 -20.28 16.34
C MET A 29 13.14 -19.85 17.52
N TYR A 30 12.91 -20.75 18.49
CA TYR A 30 12.08 -20.48 19.65
C TYR A 30 12.79 -19.64 20.73
N VAL A 31 14.10 -19.85 20.93
CA VAL A 31 14.88 -19.23 22.01
C VAL A 31 15.54 -17.92 21.58
N PHE A 32 16.07 -17.84 20.36
CA PHE A 32 16.88 -16.69 19.94
C PHE A 32 16.11 -15.60 19.20
N ASP A 33 14.78 -15.72 19.10
CA ASP A 33 13.92 -14.78 18.38
C ASP A 33 14.51 -14.52 16.97
N ALA A 34 14.35 -15.49 16.07
CA ALA A 34 15.04 -15.53 14.76
C ALA A 34 14.94 -14.20 13.98
N CYS A 35 13.88 -13.43 14.23
CA CYS A 35 13.71 -12.06 13.79
C CYS A 35 14.89 -11.13 14.13
N ARG A 36 15.38 -11.13 15.37
CA ARG A 36 16.55 -10.34 15.82
C ARG A 36 17.88 -10.77 15.21
N LEU A 37 17.96 -12.01 14.72
CA LEU A 37 19.15 -12.54 14.05
C LEU A 37 19.21 -12.16 12.56
N VAL A 38 18.07 -11.79 11.97
CA VAL A 38 17.91 -11.49 10.55
C VAL A 38 17.71 -9.99 10.28
N SER A 39 17.16 -9.22 11.23
CA SER A 39 17.10 -7.76 11.11
C SER A 39 18.41 -7.10 11.58
N GLN A 40 18.99 -6.26 10.72
CA GLN A 40 19.98 -5.25 11.15
C GLN A 40 19.24 -4.03 11.73
N ASP A 41 19.89 -3.33 12.65
CA ASP A 41 19.58 -1.94 13.02
C ASP A 41 18.13 -1.64 13.45
N GLY A 42 17.73 -2.17 14.61
CA GLY A 42 16.58 -1.64 15.34
C GLY A 42 15.19 -1.89 14.75
N VAL A 43 15.07 -2.50 13.56
CA VAL A 43 13.77 -2.85 12.99
C VAL A 43 13.16 -4.02 13.77
N SER A 44 12.09 -3.72 14.51
CA SER A 44 11.29 -4.72 15.22
C SER A 44 10.39 -5.47 14.24
N CYS A 45 10.51 -6.79 14.19
CA CYS A 45 9.51 -7.63 13.50
C CYS A 45 8.11 -7.33 14.04
N ILE A 46 7.13 -7.35 13.14
CA ILE A 46 5.74 -7.20 13.55
C ILE A 46 5.27 -8.46 14.29
N GLU A 47 4.26 -8.31 15.14
CA GLU A 47 3.83 -9.37 16.07
C GLU A 47 3.45 -10.68 15.36
N SER A 48 2.89 -10.58 14.14
CA SER A 48 2.56 -11.72 13.28
C SER A 48 3.78 -12.52 12.83
N GLU A 49 4.91 -11.85 12.54
CA GLU A 49 6.17 -12.50 12.15
C GLU A 49 6.80 -13.24 13.34
N ILE A 50 6.72 -12.66 14.54
CA ILE A 50 7.20 -13.28 15.78
C ILE A 50 6.38 -14.52 16.12
N VAL A 51 5.05 -14.44 16.00
CA VAL A 51 4.14 -15.57 16.23
C VAL A 51 4.39 -16.69 15.22
N MET A 52 4.52 -16.35 13.93
CA MET A 52 4.82 -17.33 12.88
C MET A 52 6.17 -18.02 13.10
N SER A 53 7.21 -17.26 13.43
CA SER A 53 8.54 -17.78 13.76
C SER A 53 8.50 -18.80 14.91
N ARG A 54 7.75 -18.49 15.98
CA ARG A 54 7.58 -19.39 17.13
C ARG A 54 6.81 -20.66 16.78
N ILE A 55 5.79 -20.56 15.91
CA ILE A 55 5.00 -21.70 15.43
C ILE A 55 5.85 -22.64 14.58
N VAL A 56 6.68 -22.10 13.68
CA VAL A 56 7.62 -22.89 12.88
C VAL A 56 8.66 -23.56 13.77
N GLY A 57 9.22 -22.82 14.74
CA GLY A 57 10.16 -23.36 15.72
C GLY A 57 9.57 -24.51 16.54
N PHE A 58 8.35 -24.36 17.04
CA PHE A 58 7.66 -25.40 17.81
C PHE A 58 7.36 -26.65 16.96
N SER A 59 7.03 -26.45 15.68
CA SER A 59 6.76 -27.54 14.75
C SER A 59 8.02 -28.34 14.42
N MET A 60 9.16 -27.66 14.22
CA MET A 60 10.45 -28.32 14.04
C MET A 60 10.88 -29.11 15.29
N LEU A 61 10.67 -28.53 16.48
CA LEU A 61 10.87 -29.22 17.76
C LEU A 61 10.02 -30.49 17.87
N TYR A 62 8.73 -30.39 17.57
CA TYR A 62 7.81 -31.52 17.61
C TYR A 62 8.23 -32.63 16.64
N VAL A 63 8.54 -32.28 15.39
CA VAL A 63 9.02 -33.24 14.37
C VAL A 63 10.29 -33.93 14.86
N GLY A 64 11.27 -33.15 15.32
CA GLY A 64 12.55 -33.68 15.76
C GLY A 64 12.41 -34.63 16.96
N VAL A 65 11.64 -34.25 17.99
CA VAL A 65 11.42 -35.09 19.18
C VAL A 65 10.67 -36.38 18.83
N LEU A 66 9.59 -36.29 18.04
CA LEU A 66 8.81 -37.44 17.62
C LEU A 66 9.67 -38.45 16.85
N TRP A 67 10.48 -37.95 15.91
CA TRP A 67 11.42 -38.76 15.15
C TRP A 67 12.51 -39.40 16.02
N GLY A 68 13.02 -38.67 17.01
CA GLY A 68 14.01 -39.19 17.95
C GLY A 68 13.44 -40.36 18.77
N ILE A 69 12.20 -40.23 19.27
CA ILE A 69 11.51 -41.27 20.04
C ILE A 69 11.21 -42.50 19.18
N ILE A 70 10.65 -42.31 17.98
CA ILE A 70 10.31 -43.41 17.07
C ILE A 70 11.56 -44.17 16.65
N THR A 71 12.64 -43.45 16.30
CA THR A 71 13.92 -44.05 15.93
C THR A 71 14.53 -44.81 17.11
N TYR A 72 14.44 -44.26 18.32
CA TYR A 72 14.96 -44.91 19.53
C TYR A 72 14.21 -46.18 19.94
N GLN A 73 12.87 -46.15 19.92
CA GLN A 73 12.06 -47.30 20.30
C GLN A 73 12.17 -48.46 19.31
N ASN A 74 12.46 -48.16 18.04
CA ASN A 74 12.53 -49.16 16.97
C ASN A 74 13.96 -49.44 16.50
N LYS A 75 14.99 -48.98 17.22
CA LYS A 75 16.43 -49.05 16.87
C LYS A 75 17.01 -50.43 16.51
N HIS A 76 16.22 -51.48 16.65
CA HIS A 76 16.59 -52.88 16.37
C HIS A 76 15.76 -53.49 15.22
N ASP A 77 14.84 -52.74 14.61
CA ASP A 77 13.93 -53.19 13.54
C ASP A 77 13.87 -52.12 12.43
N ASN A 78 14.88 -52.13 11.54
CA ASN A 78 15.11 -51.12 10.51
C ASN A 78 13.90 -50.94 9.55
N GLY A 79 13.15 -52.01 9.26
CA GLY A 79 11.96 -51.95 8.40
C GLY A 79 10.79 -51.20 9.03
N LYS A 80 10.60 -51.32 10.35
CA LYS A 80 9.58 -50.56 11.09
C LYS A 80 9.95 -49.10 11.25
N ILE A 81 11.23 -48.78 11.45
CA ILE A 81 11.72 -47.40 11.53
C ILE A 81 11.32 -46.64 10.27
N THR A 82 11.61 -47.17 9.08
CA THR A 82 11.29 -46.53 7.79
C THR A 82 9.79 -46.32 7.58
N THR A 83 8.96 -47.28 8.01
CA THR A 83 7.50 -47.21 7.85
C THR A 83 6.86 -46.19 8.79
N LEU A 84 7.25 -46.20 10.08
CA LEU A 84 6.76 -45.24 11.08
C LEU A 84 7.29 -43.82 10.84
N SER A 85 8.50 -43.71 10.29
CA SER A 85 9.12 -42.47 9.83
C SER A 85 8.31 -41.79 8.72
N ASN A 86 7.88 -42.56 7.71
CA ASN A 86 7.05 -42.03 6.62
C ASN A 86 5.65 -41.61 7.11
N MET A 87 5.05 -42.35 8.04
CA MET A 87 3.79 -41.93 8.68
C MET A 87 3.99 -40.68 9.56
N GLY A 88 5.12 -40.59 10.27
CA GLY A 88 5.50 -39.45 11.09
C GLY A 88 5.74 -38.17 10.29
N ILE A 89 6.42 -38.25 9.13
CA ILE A 89 6.60 -37.12 8.19
C ILE A 89 5.25 -36.63 7.68
N ASN A 90 4.37 -37.55 7.27
CA ASN A 90 3.07 -37.18 6.72
C ASN A 90 2.16 -36.58 7.80
N GLY A 91 2.17 -37.14 9.02
CA GLY A 91 1.43 -36.60 10.17
C GLY A 91 1.94 -35.25 10.64
N ALA A 92 3.27 -35.05 10.69
CA ALA A 92 3.86 -33.77 11.08
C ALA A 92 3.67 -32.69 10.01
N THR A 93 3.69 -33.06 8.74
CA THR A 93 3.35 -32.16 7.62
C THR A 93 1.87 -31.77 7.69
N ALA A 94 0.97 -32.72 7.97
CA ALA A 94 -0.45 -32.43 8.14
C ALA A 94 -0.74 -31.53 9.37
N LEU A 95 0.00 -31.72 10.46
CA LEU A 95 -0.11 -30.90 11.68
C LEU A 95 0.43 -29.48 11.48
N LEU A 96 1.61 -29.34 10.85
CA LEU A 96 2.19 -28.04 10.46
C LEU A 96 1.21 -27.27 9.56
N VAL A 97 0.61 -27.95 8.59
CA VAL A 97 -0.41 -27.37 7.70
C VAL A 97 -1.66 -26.97 8.49
N SER A 98 -2.15 -27.82 9.40
CA SER A 98 -3.33 -27.53 10.23
C SER A 98 -3.13 -26.34 11.18
N VAL A 99 -1.92 -26.16 11.72
CA VAL A 99 -1.58 -25.03 12.61
C VAL A 99 -1.45 -23.72 11.81
N ILE A 100 -0.90 -23.77 10.59
CA ILE A 100 -0.90 -22.64 9.65
C ILE A 100 -2.34 -22.26 9.26
N PHE A 101 -3.22 -23.25 9.04
CA PHE A 101 -4.65 -23.03 8.76
C PHE A 101 -5.43 -22.48 9.96
N ALA A 102 -5.17 -22.95 11.18
CA ALA A 102 -5.84 -22.46 12.40
C ALA A 102 -5.38 -21.04 12.78
N GLY A 103 -4.10 -20.71 12.56
CA GLY A 103 -3.59 -19.36 12.70
C GLY A 103 -4.21 -18.38 11.69
N ASN A 104 -4.47 -18.84 10.45
CA ASN A 104 -5.17 -18.04 9.44
C ASN A 104 -6.70 -17.96 9.67
N ALA A 105 -7.32 -18.96 10.29
CA ALA A 105 -8.76 -18.93 10.60
C ALA A 105 -9.14 -17.83 11.61
N SER A 106 -8.18 -17.38 12.44
CA SER A 106 -8.34 -16.22 13.32
C SER A 106 -8.40 -14.86 12.60
N TYR A 107 -8.20 -14.82 11.28
CA TYR A 107 -8.07 -13.59 10.48
C TYR A 107 -9.13 -13.42 9.37
N GLY A 108 -10.31 -14.06 9.47
CA GLY A 108 -11.44 -13.70 8.56
C GLY A 108 -12.50 -14.75 8.23
N GLY A 109 -12.47 -15.94 8.86
CA GLY A 109 -13.55 -16.92 8.75
C GLY A 109 -13.58 -17.75 7.46
N LEU A 110 -14.18 -18.94 7.58
CA LEU A 110 -14.27 -20.00 6.55
C LEU A 110 -15.09 -19.65 5.29
N GLU A 111 -15.71 -18.46 5.23
CA GLU A 111 -16.83 -18.19 4.32
C GLU A 111 -16.43 -17.55 2.96
N ASN A 112 -15.20 -17.04 2.80
CA ASN A 112 -14.86 -16.19 1.65
C ASN A 112 -13.88 -16.77 0.62
N SER A 113 -13.41 -18.02 0.74
CA SER A 113 -12.46 -18.56 -0.24
C SER A 113 -12.86 -19.93 -0.79
N TRP A 114 -12.98 -19.99 -2.13
CA TRP A 114 -13.09 -21.21 -2.93
C TRP A 114 -11.94 -22.20 -2.67
N MET A 115 -10.80 -21.70 -2.18
CA MET A 115 -9.66 -22.47 -1.70
C MET A 115 -10.02 -23.41 -0.54
N HIS A 116 -10.89 -22.97 0.39
CA HIS A 116 -11.29 -23.75 1.57
C HIS A 116 -12.16 -24.97 1.23
N ILE A 117 -13.05 -24.83 0.23
CA ILE A 117 -13.93 -25.92 -0.21
C ILE A 117 -13.13 -26.98 -0.99
N GLY A 118 -12.19 -26.54 -1.85
CA GLY A 118 -11.32 -27.44 -2.62
C GLY A 118 -10.33 -28.24 -1.75
N ASP A 119 -9.72 -27.62 -0.76
CA ASP A 119 -8.76 -28.28 0.13
C ASP A 119 -9.44 -29.20 1.15
N MET A 120 -10.63 -28.83 1.64
CA MET A 120 -11.44 -29.72 2.48
C MET A 120 -11.92 -30.95 1.69
N LEU A 121 -12.36 -30.78 0.44
CA LEU A 121 -12.69 -31.91 -0.43
C LEU A 121 -11.47 -32.81 -0.70
N THR A 122 -10.30 -32.22 -0.91
CA THR A 122 -9.04 -32.95 -1.09
C THR A 122 -8.65 -33.76 0.15
N MET A 123 -8.81 -33.18 1.34
CA MET A 123 -8.57 -33.83 2.62
C MET A 123 -9.56 -34.97 2.88
N ILE A 124 -10.86 -34.77 2.61
CA ILE A 124 -11.90 -35.81 2.73
C ILE A 124 -11.65 -36.97 1.76
N ILE A 125 -11.21 -36.68 0.53
CA ILE A 125 -10.86 -37.71 -0.47
C ILE A 125 -9.63 -38.49 0.00
N LEU A 126 -8.58 -37.82 0.49
CA LEU A 126 -7.36 -38.46 1.00
C LEU A 126 -7.63 -39.32 2.24
N LEU A 127 -8.42 -38.82 3.19
CA LEU A 127 -8.84 -39.59 4.36
C LEU A 127 -9.71 -40.78 3.96
N GLY A 128 -10.62 -40.61 2.99
CA GLY A 128 -11.46 -41.68 2.45
C GLY A 128 -10.63 -42.81 1.83
N ILE A 129 -9.60 -42.47 1.04
CA ILE A 129 -8.68 -43.43 0.41
C ILE A 129 -7.81 -44.13 1.48
N LEU A 130 -7.31 -43.40 2.46
CA LEU A 130 -6.52 -43.96 3.57
C LEU A 130 -7.37 -44.91 4.43
N VAL A 131 -8.58 -44.50 4.80
CA VAL A 131 -9.51 -45.33 5.58
C VAL A 131 -9.92 -46.57 4.78
N SER A 132 -10.23 -46.46 3.48
CA SER A 132 -10.60 -47.62 2.65
C SER A 132 -9.46 -48.61 2.44
N ARG A 133 -8.21 -48.16 2.53
CA ARG A 133 -7.01 -49.02 2.39
C ARG A 133 -6.60 -49.67 3.71
N VAL A 134 -6.77 -48.97 4.83
CA VAL A 134 -6.50 -49.50 6.17
C VAL A 134 -7.57 -50.51 6.61
N SER A 135 -8.80 -50.41 6.10
CA SER A 135 -9.92 -51.26 6.52
C SER A 135 -10.13 -52.55 5.69
N GLN A 136 -9.24 -52.87 4.73
CA GLN A 136 -9.31 -54.15 4.01
C GLN A 136 -8.60 -55.27 4.79
N PRO A 137 -9.32 -56.30 5.27
CA PRO A 137 -8.69 -57.43 5.97
C PRO A 137 -8.00 -58.33 4.94
N GLY A 138 -6.68 -58.50 5.06
CA GLY A 138 -5.92 -59.48 4.27
C GLY A 138 -4.76 -58.94 3.44
N VAL A 139 -4.42 -57.64 3.52
CA VAL A 139 -3.21 -57.12 2.86
C VAL A 139 -1.98 -57.47 3.70
N GLU A 140 -1.33 -58.58 3.37
CA GLU A 140 -0.02 -58.99 3.90
C GLU A 140 1.09 -58.09 3.34
N TRP A 141 1.37 -56.97 4.01
CA TRP A 141 2.45 -56.01 3.69
C TRP A 141 3.85 -56.53 4.05
N ALA A 142 4.04 -57.85 4.10
CA ALA A 142 5.30 -58.49 4.45
C ALA A 142 5.49 -59.82 3.70
N GLN A 143 5.98 -59.80 2.45
CA GLN A 143 6.75 -60.93 1.91
C GLN A 143 7.65 -60.59 0.71
N LYS A 144 8.80 -61.30 0.71
CA LYS A 144 9.94 -61.23 -0.22
C LYS A 144 9.65 -61.94 -1.56
N VAL A 145 9.15 -61.26 -2.59
CA VAL A 145 9.23 -61.67 -4.02
C VAL A 145 9.24 -60.40 -4.89
N PRO A 146 9.98 -60.33 -6.02
CA PRO A 146 10.00 -59.14 -6.86
C PRO A 146 8.65 -58.98 -7.57
N LEU A 147 7.97 -57.87 -7.32
CA LEU A 147 6.81 -57.44 -8.10
C LEU A 147 7.32 -56.88 -9.44
N GLY A 148 7.22 -57.70 -10.48
CA GLY A 148 7.23 -57.24 -11.87
C GLY A 148 5.89 -56.62 -12.26
N ASP A 149 5.98 -55.59 -13.10
CA ASP A 149 4.99 -54.98 -13.97
C ASP A 149 3.59 -54.64 -13.40
N ASP A 150 3.41 -53.32 -13.27
CA ASP A 150 2.18 -52.54 -13.06
C ASP A 150 1.57 -52.44 -11.65
N LEU A 151 1.59 -51.20 -11.14
CA LEU A 151 0.90 -50.64 -9.98
C LEU A 151 1.48 -50.94 -8.58
N GLY A 152 2.77 -50.68 -8.42
CA GLY A 152 3.31 -50.00 -7.23
C GLY A 152 3.58 -48.55 -7.62
N LEU A 153 3.28 -47.58 -6.76
CA LEU A 153 3.44 -46.16 -7.05
C LEU A 153 4.93 -45.84 -7.29
N ASN A 154 5.40 -46.02 -8.52
CA ASN A 154 6.78 -45.70 -8.90
C ASN A 154 6.98 -44.19 -8.85
N CYS A 155 8.23 -43.71 -8.91
CA CYS A 155 8.53 -42.28 -8.86
C CYS A 155 7.69 -41.46 -9.85
N LYS A 156 7.30 -42.03 -11.01
CA LYS A 156 6.37 -41.41 -11.96
C LYS A 156 4.94 -41.28 -11.41
N GLY A 157 4.40 -42.27 -10.70
CA GLY A 157 3.11 -42.18 -10.02
C GLY A 157 3.10 -41.16 -8.87
N LEU A 158 4.23 -41.02 -8.15
CA LEU A 158 4.39 -40.01 -7.11
C LEU A 158 4.50 -38.60 -7.73
N LEU A 159 5.23 -38.47 -8.84
CA LEU A 159 5.33 -37.22 -9.62
C LEU A 159 3.99 -36.82 -10.24
N VAL A 160 3.19 -37.75 -10.77
CA VAL A 160 1.85 -37.45 -11.33
C VAL A 160 0.88 -36.96 -10.26
N LEU A 161 1.09 -37.31 -8.99
CA LEU A 161 0.31 -36.79 -7.86
C LEU A 161 0.89 -35.49 -7.28
N VAL A 162 2.21 -35.38 -7.20
CA VAL A 162 2.91 -34.21 -6.64
C VAL A 162 2.93 -33.02 -7.60
N ILE A 163 2.97 -33.24 -8.91
CA ILE A 163 2.98 -32.16 -9.92
C ILE A 163 1.70 -31.32 -9.87
N PRO A 164 0.48 -31.91 -9.92
CA PRO A 164 -0.74 -31.12 -9.79
C PRO A 164 -0.85 -30.46 -8.41
N MET A 165 -0.42 -31.13 -7.35
CA MET A 165 -0.41 -30.57 -5.99
C MET A 165 0.59 -29.42 -5.83
N ALA A 166 1.76 -29.48 -6.48
CA ALA A 166 2.76 -28.42 -6.49
C ALA A 166 2.32 -27.25 -7.37
N ILE A 167 1.63 -27.51 -8.49
CA ILE A 167 1.04 -26.47 -9.34
C ILE A 167 -0.11 -25.77 -8.61
N VAL A 168 -1.02 -26.51 -7.97
CA VAL A 168 -2.10 -25.95 -7.14
C VAL A 168 -1.52 -25.14 -5.98
N LYS A 169 -0.44 -25.63 -5.34
CA LYS A 169 0.30 -24.85 -4.34
C LYS A 169 0.96 -23.61 -4.92
N CYS A 170 1.61 -23.65 -6.09
CA CYS A 170 2.19 -22.49 -6.74
C CYS A 170 1.11 -21.44 -7.14
N VAL A 171 -0.05 -21.89 -7.62
CA VAL A 171 -1.19 -21.01 -7.93
C VAL A 171 -1.80 -20.43 -6.65
N ALA A 172 -1.89 -21.20 -5.56
CA ALA A 172 -2.35 -20.69 -4.26
C ALA A 172 -1.35 -19.73 -3.59
N TYR A 173 -0.04 -19.96 -3.76
CA TYR A 173 1.01 -19.08 -3.23
C TYR A 173 1.21 -17.82 -4.05
N THR A 174 0.88 -17.81 -5.34
CA THR A 174 0.87 -16.58 -6.17
C THR A 174 -0.26 -15.63 -5.79
N ASP A 175 -1.30 -16.10 -5.08
CA ASP A 175 -2.35 -15.25 -4.50
C ASP A 175 -1.96 -14.67 -3.12
N PHE A 176 -1.04 -15.33 -2.40
CA PHE A 176 -0.47 -14.88 -1.12
C PHE A 176 0.77 -13.97 -1.31
N ILE A 177 1.48 -14.19 -2.42
CA ILE A 177 2.62 -13.41 -2.92
C ILE A 177 2.19 -12.76 -4.25
N ASP A 178 0.95 -12.28 -4.29
CA ASP A 178 0.58 -11.37 -5.37
C ASP A 178 1.39 -10.10 -5.12
N LEU A 179 2.27 -9.76 -6.06
CA LEU A 179 3.10 -8.56 -5.97
C LEU A 179 2.19 -7.33 -5.75
N THR A 180 0.97 -7.35 -6.31
CA THR A 180 -0.04 -6.31 -6.10
C THR A 180 -0.73 -6.34 -4.74
N LYS A 181 -0.76 -7.46 -4.00
CA LYS A 181 -1.33 -7.52 -2.63
C LYS A 181 -0.29 -7.32 -1.54
N MET A 182 0.98 -7.69 -1.76
CA MET A 182 2.08 -7.39 -0.83
C MET A 182 2.65 -5.98 -1.00
N LEU A 183 2.54 -5.37 -2.20
CA LEU A 183 2.88 -3.97 -2.44
C LEU A 183 1.69 -3.00 -2.28
N ALA A 184 0.48 -3.51 -1.99
CA ALA A 184 -0.71 -2.69 -1.79
C ALA A 184 -0.55 -1.66 -0.67
N ASP A 185 0.35 -1.91 0.28
CA ASP A 185 0.57 -1.07 1.47
C ASP A 185 1.81 -0.14 1.36
N GLY A 186 2.47 -0.08 0.20
CA GLY A 186 3.55 0.91 -0.04
C GLY A 186 4.82 0.77 0.81
N LEU A 187 5.01 -0.32 1.57
CA LEU A 187 6.24 -0.60 2.32
C LEU A 187 7.26 -1.38 1.47
N GLU A 188 8.55 -1.03 1.62
CA GLU A 188 9.64 -1.81 1.03
C GLU A 188 9.63 -3.25 1.57
N MET A 189 9.94 -4.24 0.71
CA MET A 189 10.09 -5.62 1.14
C MET A 189 11.09 -5.71 2.29
N THR A 190 10.66 -6.21 3.45
CA THR A 190 11.56 -6.43 4.59
C THR A 190 12.70 -7.36 4.18
N SER A 191 13.88 -7.19 4.78
CA SER A 191 15.04 -8.07 4.53
C SER A 191 14.71 -9.55 4.75
N PHE A 192 13.74 -9.85 5.61
CA PHE A 192 13.21 -11.19 5.83
C PHE A 192 12.36 -11.70 4.66
N ALA A 193 11.46 -10.87 4.11
CA ALA A 193 10.68 -11.21 2.92
C ALA A 193 11.58 -11.39 1.68
N LEU A 194 12.57 -10.53 1.49
CA LEU A 194 13.55 -10.64 0.41
C LEU A 194 14.43 -11.90 0.56
N TRP A 195 14.78 -12.27 1.79
CA TRP A 195 15.47 -13.54 2.07
C TRP A 195 14.58 -14.76 1.74
N MET A 196 13.31 -14.73 2.15
CA MET A 196 12.35 -15.79 1.82
C MET A 196 12.20 -15.94 0.30
N TRP A 197 12.20 -14.84 -0.46
CA TRP A 197 12.16 -14.86 -1.91
C TRP A 197 13.38 -15.57 -2.53
N HIS A 198 14.58 -15.21 -2.09
CA HIS A 198 15.81 -15.87 -2.55
C HIS A 198 15.84 -17.35 -2.17
N PHE A 199 15.34 -17.70 -0.98
CA PHE A 199 15.23 -19.09 -0.54
C PHE A 199 14.27 -19.90 -1.40
N ILE A 200 13.11 -19.33 -1.77
CA ILE A 200 12.14 -19.96 -2.67
C ILE A 200 12.71 -20.16 -4.07
N ALA A 201 13.43 -19.16 -4.61
CA ALA A 201 14.08 -19.29 -5.91
C ALA A 201 15.08 -20.46 -5.92
N VAL A 202 15.88 -20.60 -4.86
CA VAL A 202 16.81 -21.74 -4.70
C VAL A 202 16.05 -23.07 -4.64
N LEU A 203 14.94 -23.17 -3.90
CA LEU A 203 14.10 -24.38 -3.84
C LEU A 203 13.50 -24.75 -5.21
N ILE A 204 13.08 -23.77 -6.00
CA ILE A 204 12.57 -23.98 -7.37
C ILE A 204 13.68 -24.50 -8.27
N PHE A 205 14.89 -23.95 -8.17
CA PHE A 205 16.05 -24.43 -8.93
C PHE A 205 16.47 -25.84 -8.51
N GLU A 206 16.44 -26.16 -7.20
CA GLU A 206 16.67 -27.51 -6.69
C GLU A 206 15.63 -28.52 -7.24
N PHE A 207 14.36 -28.11 -7.30
CA PHE A 207 13.28 -28.94 -7.86
C PHE A 207 13.46 -29.20 -9.36
N ILE A 208 13.83 -28.18 -10.13
CA ILE A 208 14.10 -28.30 -11.57
C ILE A 208 15.32 -29.19 -11.81
N LEU A 209 16.40 -29.03 -11.03
CA LEU A 209 17.62 -29.85 -11.15
C LEU A 209 17.33 -31.32 -10.81
N ALA A 210 16.51 -31.57 -9.78
CA ALA A 210 16.05 -32.92 -9.43
C ALA A 210 15.22 -33.54 -10.58
N MET A 211 14.33 -32.77 -11.22
CA MET A 211 13.62 -33.22 -12.41
C MET A 211 14.56 -33.57 -13.56
N PHE A 212 15.54 -32.72 -13.87
CA PHE A 212 16.51 -33.00 -14.93
C PHE A 212 17.31 -34.27 -14.63
N PHE A 213 17.82 -34.46 -13.42
CA PHE A 213 18.60 -35.66 -13.08
C PHE A 213 17.79 -36.95 -13.14
N VAL A 214 16.54 -36.94 -12.65
CA VAL A 214 15.62 -38.08 -12.76
C VAL A 214 15.29 -38.43 -14.22
N LEU A 215 15.32 -37.44 -15.12
CA LEU A 215 15.08 -37.66 -16.55
C LEU A 215 16.32 -38.17 -17.31
N PHE A 216 17.53 -37.93 -16.79
CA PHE A 216 18.78 -38.18 -17.52
C PHE A 216 19.66 -39.29 -16.93
N PHE A 217 19.46 -39.70 -15.67
CA PHE A 217 20.25 -40.74 -15.01
C PHE A 217 19.34 -41.80 -14.37
N ASP A 218 19.54 -43.06 -14.75
CA ASP A 218 18.71 -44.21 -14.35
C ASP A 218 19.48 -45.16 -13.40
N ASP A 219 20.64 -44.74 -12.86
CA ASP A 219 21.51 -45.56 -12.00
C ASP A 219 21.73 -44.95 -10.57
N ASP A 220 22.08 -45.83 -9.62
CA ASP A 220 22.26 -45.47 -8.21
C ASP A 220 23.45 -44.50 -7.98
N ALA A 221 24.42 -44.45 -8.90
CA ALA A 221 25.57 -43.55 -8.84
C ALA A 221 25.20 -42.10 -9.21
N GLY A 222 24.27 -41.92 -10.15
CA GLY A 222 23.65 -40.63 -10.44
C GLY A 222 22.88 -40.07 -9.25
N HIS A 223 22.18 -40.94 -8.50
CA HIS A 223 21.48 -40.56 -7.27
C HIS A 223 22.43 -40.04 -6.18
N GLU A 224 23.58 -40.68 -5.96
CA GLU A 224 24.56 -40.26 -4.96
C GLU A 224 25.16 -38.88 -5.27
N VAL A 225 25.43 -38.59 -6.55
CA VAL A 225 25.94 -37.28 -7.01
C VAL A 225 24.88 -36.18 -6.85
N VAL A 226 23.60 -36.48 -7.10
CA VAL A 226 22.48 -35.55 -6.85
C VAL A 226 22.36 -35.22 -5.37
N VAL A 227 22.44 -36.24 -4.50
CA VAL A 227 22.36 -36.06 -3.05
C VAL A 227 23.53 -35.21 -2.54
N MET A 228 24.76 -35.48 -2.97
CA MET A 228 25.92 -34.66 -2.57
C MET A 228 25.83 -33.21 -3.08
N THR A 229 25.29 -33.02 -4.29
CA THR A 229 25.10 -31.67 -4.87
C THR A 229 24.02 -30.89 -4.13
N LEU A 230 22.88 -31.51 -3.83
CA LEU A 230 21.80 -30.90 -3.05
C LEU A 230 22.24 -30.62 -1.60
N MET A 231 23.03 -31.51 -0.97
CA MET A 231 23.61 -31.25 0.36
C MET A 231 24.56 -30.05 0.36
N ALA A 232 25.44 -29.95 -0.63
CA ALA A 232 26.34 -28.80 -0.77
C ALA A 232 25.56 -27.50 -1.01
N MET A 233 24.51 -27.53 -1.84
CA MET A 233 23.67 -26.37 -2.14
C MET A 233 22.82 -25.93 -0.95
N SER A 234 22.23 -26.86 -0.20
CA SER A 234 21.50 -26.57 1.04
C SER A 234 22.41 -25.99 2.13
N LEU A 235 23.66 -26.47 2.26
CA LEU A 235 24.66 -25.87 3.15
C LEU A 235 25.05 -24.46 2.71
N VAL A 236 25.25 -24.24 1.41
CA VAL A 236 25.59 -22.90 0.89
C VAL A 236 24.40 -21.94 0.97
N SER A 237 23.16 -22.45 0.85
CA SER A 237 21.93 -21.69 1.08
C SER A 237 21.80 -21.27 2.55
N ALA A 238 22.14 -22.14 3.50
CA ALA A 238 22.25 -21.75 4.92
C ALA A 238 23.38 -20.71 5.16
N CYS A 239 24.46 -20.74 4.38
CA CYS A 239 25.52 -19.72 4.41
C CYS A 239 25.16 -18.40 3.67
N SER A 240 24.02 -18.33 3.00
CA SER A 240 23.52 -17.10 2.34
C SER A 240 22.85 -16.11 3.30
N ILE A 241 22.73 -16.49 4.58
CA ILE A 241 22.34 -15.60 5.67
C ILE A 241 23.34 -14.43 5.74
N TYR A 242 22.84 -13.20 5.62
CA TYR A 242 23.66 -11.99 5.51
C TYR A 242 24.69 -11.84 6.66
N SER A 243 24.29 -12.16 7.90
CA SER A 243 25.17 -12.12 9.08
C SER A 243 26.28 -13.18 9.08
N VAL A 244 26.08 -14.33 8.42
CA VAL A 244 27.09 -15.38 8.25
C VAL A 244 28.05 -15.03 7.09
N ARG A 245 27.52 -14.41 6.03
CA ARG A 245 28.28 -13.93 4.87
C ARG A 245 29.30 -12.85 5.24
N GLU A 246 28.93 -11.87 6.06
CA GLU A 246 29.82 -10.80 6.58
C GLU A 246 30.93 -11.36 7.49
N HIS A 247 30.59 -12.26 8.41
CA HIS A 247 31.56 -12.88 9.33
C HIS A 247 32.59 -13.74 8.58
N LEU A 248 32.16 -14.45 7.53
CA LEU A 248 33.03 -15.26 6.68
C LEU A 248 33.82 -14.44 5.65
N SER A 249 33.25 -13.35 5.10
CA SER A 249 33.96 -12.45 4.18
C SER A 249 35.06 -11.66 4.89
N GLY A 250 34.84 -11.27 6.14
CA GLY A 250 35.88 -10.66 7.00
C GLY A 250 37.01 -11.62 7.37
N TRP A 251 36.72 -12.92 7.49
CA TRP A 251 37.71 -13.95 7.85
C TRP A 251 38.47 -14.52 6.65
N MET A 252 37.84 -14.60 5.47
CA MET A 252 38.41 -15.21 4.25
C MET A 252 38.79 -14.22 3.13
N GLY A 253 38.45 -12.93 3.25
CA GLY A 253 38.88 -11.90 2.30
C GLY A 253 38.30 -12.00 0.88
N LEU A 254 37.14 -12.65 0.70
CA LEU A 254 36.50 -12.83 -0.60
C LEU A 254 35.24 -11.98 -0.72
N SER A 255 35.28 -10.96 -1.58
CA SER A 255 34.12 -10.14 -1.99
C SER A 255 33.52 -10.68 -3.30
N GLY A 256 32.69 -11.73 -3.20
CA GLY A 256 32.06 -12.33 -4.38
C GLY A 256 30.61 -12.75 -4.13
N ASN A 257 29.74 -12.49 -5.10
CA ASN A 257 28.33 -12.90 -5.09
C ASN A 257 28.22 -14.43 -5.00
N LEU A 258 27.70 -14.92 -3.88
CA LEU A 258 27.59 -16.35 -3.52
C LEU A 258 26.88 -17.19 -4.60
N VAL A 259 25.96 -16.57 -5.34
CA VAL A 259 25.26 -17.16 -6.51
C VAL A 259 26.23 -17.62 -7.60
N TRP A 260 27.30 -16.87 -7.87
CA TRP A 260 28.31 -17.26 -8.86
C TRP A 260 29.24 -18.35 -8.37
N ILE A 261 29.44 -18.45 -7.05
CA ILE A 261 30.19 -19.55 -6.42
C ILE A 261 29.36 -20.85 -6.52
N CYS A 262 28.06 -20.78 -6.22
CA CYS A 262 27.13 -21.90 -6.43
C CYS A 262 27.11 -22.36 -7.90
N LEU A 263 27.05 -21.40 -8.84
CA LEU A 263 27.07 -21.69 -10.27
C LEU A 263 28.40 -22.32 -10.72
N GLY A 264 29.52 -21.86 -10.17
CA GLY A 264 30.85 -22.42 -10.44
C GLY A 264 31.02 -23.85 -9.92
N ILE A 265 30.53 -24.12 -8.71
CA ILE A 265 30.49 -25.48 -8.14
C ILE A 265 29.59 -26.38 -8.98
N MET A 266 28.41 -25.90 -9.40
CA MET A 266 27.51 -26.62 -10.30
C MET A 266 28.18 -27.00 -11.63
N ILE A 267 28.84 -26.04 -12.29
CA ILE A 267 29.53 -26.30 -13.56
C ILE A 267 30.64 -27.33 -13.35
N GLY A 268 31.40 -27.23 -12.25
CA GLY A 268 32.43 -28.20 -11.90
C GLY A 268 31.89 -29.61 -11.68
N VAL A 269 30.80 -29.77 -10.93
CA VAL A 269 30.17 -31.07 -10.66
C VAL A 269 29.52 -31.66 -11.91
N CYS A 270 28.84 -30.85 -12.72
CA CYS A 270 28.31 -31.28 -14.02
C CYS A 270 29.43 -31.71 -14.98
N MET A 271 30.56 -30.99 -15.03
CA MET A 271 31.71 -31.40 -15.83
C MET A 271 32.33 -32.71 -15.33
N ILE A 272 32.45 -32.91 -14.02
CA ILE A 272 32.95 -34.17 -13.42
C ILE A 272 32.01 -35.33 -13.76
N ALA A 273 30.70 -35.14 -13.67
CA ALA A 273 29.70 -36.15 -14.01
C ALA A 273 29.71 -36.51 -15.51
N ILE A 274 29.85 -35.51 -16.39
CA ILE A 274 29.94 -35.71 -17.84
C ILE A 274 31.26 -36.43 -18.22
N LEU A 275 32.38 -36.07 -17.59
CA LEU A 275 33.68 -36.72 -17.82
C LEU A 275 33.69 -38.18 -17.32
N ARG A 276 32.95 -38.49 -16.26
CA ARG A 276 32.81 -39.86 -15.73
C ARG A 276 32.02 -40.79 -16.66
N ASN A 277 31.03 -40.26 -17.37
CA ASN A 277 30.12 -41.05 -18.21
C ASN A 277 30.75 -41.50 -19.56
N ASN A 278 31.99 -41.08 -19.87
CA ASN A 278 32.60 -41.31 -21.18
C ASN A 278 33.94 -42.06 -21.18
N SER A 279 34.35 -42.68 -20.07
CA SER A 279 35.55 -43.52 -20.08
C SER A 279 35.45 -44.73 -19.16
N SER A 280 35.25 -45.89 -19.78
CA SER A 280 35.71 -47.18 -19.28
C SER A 280 37.24 -47.22 -19.30
N MET A 281 37.91 -46.56 -18.34
CA MET A 281 39.31 -46.88 -18.04
C MET A 281 39.68 -46.38 -16.64
N SER A 282 40.17 -47.34 -15.87
CA SER A 282 40.83 -47.31 -14.57
C SER A 282 41.37 -45.98 -14.05
N CYS A 283 41.19 -45.80 -12.75
CA CYS A 283 42.04 -45.01 -11.85
C CYS A 283 43.49 -44.84 -12.35
N ILE A 284 44.02 -43.62 -12.15
CA ILE A 284 45.43 -43.18 -12.24
C ILE A 284 45.71 -42.35 -13.51
N ILE A 285 46.10 -41.09 -13.29
CA ILE A 285 46.54 -40.03 -14.23
C ILE A 285 45.46 -38.99 -14.62
N LEU A 286 45.17 -38.04 -13.73
CA LEU A 286 44.69 -36.70 -14.12
C LEU A 286 44.98 -35.62 -13.05
N VAL A 287 46.15 -35.73 -12.41
CA VAL A 287 46.76 -34.65 -11.60
C VAL A 287 47.77 -33.82 -12.43
N SER A 288 47.94 -34.06 -13.73
CA SER A 288 49.12 -33.53 -14.46
C SER A 288 48.85 -32.69 -15.72
N THR A 289 47.60 -32.41 -16.13
CA THR A 289 47.40 -31.69 -17.41
C THR A 289 46.15 -30.82 -17.46
N ALA A 290 45.77 -30.20 -16.34
CA ALA A 290 44.77 -29.12 -16.31
C ALA A 290 45.37 -27.74 -16.65
N GLU A 291 46.58 -27.69 -17.21
CA GLU A 291 47.36 -26.46 -17.40
C GLU A 291 47.41 -25.94 -18.86
N LYS A 292 46.70 -26.51 -19.84
CA LYS A 292 46.88 -26.07 -21.26
C LYS A 292 45.70 -25.91 -22.22
N MET A 293 44.43 -26.18 -21.88
CA MET A 293 43.34 -25.96 -22.87
C MET A 293 42.06 -25.42 -22.24
N CYS A 294 42.07 -24.13 -21.91
CA CYS A 294 40.87 -23.38 -21.53
C CYS A 294 40.82 -22.03 -22.24
N ILE A 295 40.78 -21.99 -23.59
CA ILE A 295 40.56 -20.72 -24.32
C ILE A 295 39.56 -20.78 -25.50
N THR A 296 39.21 -21.93 -26.10
CA THR A 296 38.44 -21.85 -27.37
C THR A 296 37.05 -22.48 -27.38
N GLY A 297 36.61 -23.14 -26.30
CA GLY A 297 35.26 -23.72 -26.19
C GLY A 297 34.24 -22.83 -25.47
N ALA A 298 34.67 -22.01 -24.51
CA ALA A 298 33.79 -21.24 -23.65
C ALA A 298 33.11 -20.05 -24.36
N MET A 299 33.67 -19.56 -25.46
CA MET A 299 33.12 -18.41 -26.18
C MET A 299 31.90 -18.72 -27.07
N LYS A 300 31.57 -19.98 -27.34
CA LYS A 300 30.38 -20.33 -28.15
C LYS A 300 29.12 -20.60 -27.33
N CYS A 301 29.24 -21.06 -26.09
CA CYS A 301 28.08 -21.18 -25.19
C CYS A 301 27.72 -19.85 -24.53
N LEU A 302 28.69 -18.96 -24.29
CA LEU A 302 28.39 -17.63 -23.71
C LEU A 302 27.56 -16.77 -24.67
N ASN A 303 27.76 -16.88 -25.98
CA ASN A 303 26.94 -16.16 -26.96
C ASN A 303 25.51 -16.69 -27.07
N ILE A 304 25.25 -17.97 -26.77
CA ILE A 304 23.89 -18.53 -26.82
C ILE A 304 23.10 -18.11 -25.57
N CYS A 305 23.74 -18.10 -24.39
CA CYS A 305 23.08 -17.66 -23.15
C CYS A 305 22.89 -16.14 -23.08
N VAL A 306 23.82 -15.35 -23.64
CA VAL A 306 23.64 -13.88 -23.75
C VAL A 306 22.55 -13.53 -24.77
N VAL A 307 22.42 -14.28 -25.87
CA VAL A 307 21.32 -14.07 -26.83
C VAL A 307 19.97 -14.50 -26.25
N LEU A 308 19.89 -15.57 -25.46
CA LEU A 308 18.66 -15.98 -24.76
C LEU A 308 18.27 -15.02 -23.63
N GLY A 309 19.25 -14.49 -22.88
CA GLY A 309 19.01 -13.45 -21.87
C GLY A 309 18.58 -12.11 -22.48
N TYR A 310 19.09 -11.77 -23.67
CA TYR A 310 18.69 -10.58 -24.41
C TYR A 310 17.31 -10.74 -25.09
N LEU A 311 16.94 -11.96 -25.50
CA LEU A 311 15.62 -12.25 -26.08
C LEU A 311 14.49 -12.32 -25.04
N LEU A 312 14.80 -12.59 -23.77
CA LEU A 312 13.82 -12.62 -22.67
C LEU A 312 13.70 -11.29 -21.91
N SER A 313 14.50 -10.28 -22.24
CA SER A 313 14.52 -8.97 -21.57
C SER A 313 14.06 -7.79 -22.47
N GLN A 314 13.51 -8.06 -23.65
CA GLN A 314 12.85 -7.04 -24.46
C GLN A 314 11.36 -6.94 -24.10
N PRO A 315 10.81 -5.74 -23.85
CA PRO A 315 9.38 -5.56 -23.70
C PRO A 315 8.71 -5.76 -25.07
N TYR A 316 7.75 -6.67 -25.14
CA TYR A 316 6.84 -6.80 -26.28
C TYR A 316 5.94 -5.56 -26.35
N ALA A 317 6.40 -4.54 -27.07
CA ALA A 317 5.54 -3.62 -27.78
C ALA A 317 5.52 -4.04 -29.26
N GLU A 318 4.34 -3.93 -29.88
CA GLU A 318 4.04 -4.07 -31.31
C GLU A 318 3.80 -5.48 -31.89
N ALA A 319 2.54 -5.93 -31.82
CA ALA A 319 1.89 -6.68 -32.91
C ALA A 319 0.35 -6.68 -32.80
N PHE A 320 -0.29 -5.52 -32.88
CA PHE A 320 -1.68 -5.44 -33.38
C PHE A 320 -1.83 -4.19 -34.25
N ALA A 321 -1.50 -4.34 -35.53
CA ALA A 321 -1.99 -3.42 -36.56
C ALA A 321 -3.51 -3.65 -36.75
N PRO A 322 -4.28 -2.60 -37.09
CA PRO A 322 -5.73 -2.61 -37.00
C PRO A 322 -6.37 -3.44 -38.12
N PRO A 323 -7.51 -4.10 -37.89
CA PRO A 323 -8.37 -4.50 -39.00
C PRO A 323 -9.06 -3.24 -39.54
N THR A 324 -8.56 -2.73 -40.66
CA THR A 324 -9.30 -1.75 -41.47
C THR A 324 -10.55 -2.37 -42.08
N SER A 325 -11.68 -1.85 -41.60
CA SER A 325 -12.96 -1.66 -42.31
C SER A 325 -13.90 -2.84 -42.57
N ILE A 326 -15.20 -2.49 -42.49
CA ILE A 326 -16.42 -3.24 -42.85
C ILE A 326 -16.98 -4.03 -41.63
N LEU A 327 -18.08 -3.67 -40.96
CA LEU A 327 -19.37 -3.14 -41.43
C LEU A 327 -20.14 -2.49 -40.26
N ARG A 328 -20.82 -1.38 -40.56
CA ARG A 328 -21.83 -0.69 -39.74
C ARG A 328 -22.81 -1.67 -39.06
N ALA A 329 -22.97 -1.54 -37.75
CA ALA A 329 -24.24 -1.79 -37.08
C ALA A 329 -24.56 -0.55 -36.23
N SER A 330 -25.48 0.27 -36.73
CA SER A 330 -25.98 1.43 -36.01
C SER A 330 -26.89 0.95 -34.88
N THR A 331 -26.45 1.09 -33.63
CA THR A 331 -27.37 1.21 -32.51
C THR A 331 -27.45 2.69 -32.18
N LYS A 332 -28.57 3.29 -32.60
CA LYS A 332 -28.95 4.67 -32.29
C LYS A 332 -28.90 4.86 -30.77
N MET A 333 -27.81 5.38 -30.24
CA MET A 333 -27.92 6.30 -29.12
C MET A 333 -28.64 7.52 -29.68
N ALA A 334 -29.86 7.73 -29.18
CA ALA A 334 -30.60 8.94 -29.46
C ALA A 334 -29.71 10.11 -29.05
N ALA A 335 -29.18 10.80 -30.05
CA ALA A 335 -28.65 12.13 -29.87
C ALA A 335 -29.80 12.98 -29.33
N SER A 336 -29.78 13.29 -28.04
CA SER A 336 -30.36 14.53 -27.55
C SER A 336 -29.45 15.65 -28.04
N THR A 337 -29.61 16.01 -29.31
CA THR A 337 -29.24 17.33 -29.79
C THR A 337 -30.10 18.35 -29.05
N SER A 338 -29.54 18.92 -27.98
CA SER A 338 -29.72 20.31 -27.59
C SER A 338 -28.32 20.81 -27.25
N SER A 339 -27.56 21.43 -28.15
CA SER A 339 -27.73 22.84 -28.50
C SER A 339 -28.37 23.63 -27.36
N ASP A 340 -27.58 23.86 -26.31
CA ASP A 340 -27.46 25.15 -25.65
C ASP A 340 -26.24 25.05 -24.72
N THR A 341 -25.11 25.60 -25.14
CA THR A 341 -24.17 26.19 -24.17
C THR A 341 -24.94 27.32 -23.49
N LYS A 342 -25.82 26.97 -22.55
CA LYS A 342 -26.39 27.94 -21.62
C LYS A 342 -25.18 28.66 -21.05
N ASN A 343 -25.13 29.97 -21.23
CA ASN A 343 -24.28 30.84 -20.45
C ASN A 343 -24.53 30.45 -18.99
N ILE A 344 -23.64 29.66 -18.40
CA ILE A 344 -23.66 29.36 -16.98
C ILE A 344 -23.43 30.73 -16.37
N CYS A 345 -24.47 31.34 -15.81
CA CYS A 345 -24.33 32.52 -14.99
C CYS A 345 -24.07 31.99 -13.58
N PRO A 346 -23.02 32.43 -12.88
CA PRO A 346 -22.80 31.98 -11.52
C PRO A 346 -24.03 32.37 -10.71
N LYS A 347 -24.61 31.42 -9.98
CA LYS A 347 -25.78 31.67 -9.12
C LYS A 347 -25.51 32.81 -8.12
N THR A 348 -24.24 32.99 -7.75
CA THR A 348 -23.75 34.03 -6.83
C THR A 348 -23.40 35.35 -7.52
N GLY A 349 -23.27 35.42 -8.84
CA GLY A 349 -22.83 36.61 -9.57
C GLY A 349 -21.33 36.92 -9.44
N ASN A 350 -20.53 35.98 -8.94
CA ASN A 350 -19.06 36.08 -8.91
C ASN A 350 -18.47 35.98 -10.33
N PRO A 351 -17.17 36.24 -10.53
CA PRO A 351 -16.53 35.92 -11.80
C PRO A 351 -16.52 34.41 -12.09
N LEU A 352 -16.38 34.05 -13.36
CA LEU A 352 -16.26 32.66 -13.83
C LEU A 352 -14.88 32.42 -14.44
N PRO A 353 -14.50 31.14 -14.66
CA PRO A 353 -13.40 30.80 -15.55
C PRO A 353 -13.48 31.54 -16.89
N ASN A 354 -12.33 31.98 -17.42
CA ASN A 354 -12.23 32.63 -18.73
C ASN A 354 -12.50 31.67 -19.89
N LEU A 355 -12.31 30.37 -19.64
CA LEU A 355 -12.52 29.30 -20.62
C LEU A 355 -13.94 28.71 -20.51
N PRO A 356 -14.49 28.16 -21.61
CA PRO A 356 -15.78 27.47 -21.56
C PRO A 356 -15.75 26.31 -20.56
N ILE A 357 -16.69 26.31 -19.62
CA ILE A 357 -16.78 25.32 -18.54
C ILE A 357 -17.17 23.94 -19.11
N PRO A 358 -16.33 22.89 -18.95
CA PRO A 358 -16.65 21.56 -19.45
C PRO A 358 -17.76 20.86 -18.64
N PRO A 359 -18.30 19.74 -19.15
CA PRO A 359 -19.21 18.88 -18.41
C PRO A 359 -18.60 18.38 -17.08
N PRO A 360 -19.44 18.09 -16.07
CA PRO A 360 -18.99 17.56 -14.79
C PRO A 360 -18.51 16.11 -14.90
N LEU A 361 -17.59 15.72 -14.02
CA LEU A 361 -17.23 14.34 -13.79
C LEU A 361 -18.43 13.59 -13.18
N LEU A 362 -18.73 12.42 -13.74
CA LEU A 362 -19.80 11.54 -13.28
C LEU A 362 -19.21 10.18 -12.88
N SER A 363 -19.92 9.45 -12.05
CA SER A 363 -19.53 8.11 -11.57
C SER A 363 -20.17 6.99 -12.39
N LEU A 364 -20.31 7.18 -13.71
CA LEU A 364 -21.03 6.26 -14.62
C LEU A 364 -20.12 5.28 -15.37
N THR A 365 -18.81 5.51 -15.39
CA THR A 365 -17.87 4.76 -16.25
C THR A 365 -17.16 3.68 -15.45
N PRO A 366 -17.49 2.38 -15.62
CA PRO A 366 -16.79 1.31 -14.90
C PRO A 366 -15.29 1.35 -15.16
N GLY A 367 -14.50 1.17 -14.11
CA GLY A 367 -13.04 1.25 -14.15
C GLY A 367 -12.47 2.66 -13.95
N SER A 368 -13.30 3.71 -13.96
CA SER A 368 -12.85 5.04 -13.53
C SER A 368 -12.78 5.14 -12.01
N TRP A 369 -11.96 6.06 -11.52
CA TRP A 369 -11.82 6.30 -10.08
C TRP A 369 -13.11 6.81 -9.45
N ALA A 370 -13.83 7.68 -10.16
CA ALA A 370 -15.13 8.21 -9.73
C ALA A 370 -16.18 7.10 -9.59
N TYR A 371 -16.20 6.13 -10.53
CA TYR A 371 -17.10 4.99 -10.46
C TYR A 371 -16.75 4.08 -9.28
N ASP A 372 -15.49 3.68 -9.13
CA ASP A 372 -15.09 2.81 -8.01
C ASP A 372 -15.33 3.48 -6.65
N THR A 373 -15.10 4.78 -6.56
CA THR A 373 -15.34 5.57 -5.34
C THR A 373 -16.81 5.51 -4.92
N MET A 374 -17.74 5.85 -5.83
CA MET A 374 -19.16 5.93 -5.50
C MET A 374 -19.89 4.59 -5.49
N SER A 375 -19.45 3.61 -6.29
CA SER A 375 -20.09 2.29 -6.37
C SER A 375 -19.60 1.30 -5.31
N ARG A 376 -18.42 1.53 -4.72
CA ARG A 376 -17.81 0.59 -3.79
C ARG A 376 -17.13 1.28 -2.60
N ARG A 377 -16.09 2.08 -2.82
CA ARG A 377 -15.16 2.53 -1.74
C ARG A 377 -15.87 3.27 -0.63
N LEU A 378 -16.78 4.17 -0.97
CA LEU A 378 -17.49 4.99 0.01
C LEU A 378 -18.23 4.12 1.03
N ASN A 379 -18.92 3.06 0.61
CA ASN A 379 -19.64 2.19 1.53
C ASN A 379 -18.79 1.03 2.09
N LYS A 380 -18.10 0.31 1.20
CA LYS A 380 -17.39 -0.93 1.55
C LYS A 380 -16.08 -0.69 2.30
N ASP A 381 -15.47 0.48 2.10
CA ASP A 381 -14.18 0.78 2.72
C ASP A 381 -14.37 1.89 3.77
N ILE A 382 -14.88 3.06 3.37
CA ILE A 382 -14.93 4.25 4.24
C ILE A 382 -16.00 4.10 5.33
N LEU A 383 -17.27 3.91 4.97
CA LEU A 383 -18.34 3.77 5.97
C LEU A 383 -18.20 2.48 6.77
N GLN A 384 -17.72 1.38 6.17
CA GLN A 384 -17.42 0.15 6.92
C GLN A 384 -16.37 0.40 8.00
N ARG A 385 -15.24 1.01 7.66
CA ARG A 385 -14.21 1.39 8.64
C ARG A 385 -14.74 2.38 9.68
N THR A 386 -15.58 3.32 9.27
CA THR A 386 -16.26 4.26 10.18
C THR A 386 -17.10 3.52 11.22
N TYR A 387 -17.79 2.45 10.84
CA TYR A 387 -18.51 1.61 11.79
C TYR A 387 -17.55 0.89 12.74
N GLU A 388 -16.51 0.24 12.21
CA GLU A 388 -15.55 -0.54 12.98
C GLU A 388 -14.81 0.30 14.03
N GLU A 389 -14.34 1.49 13.65
CA GLU A 389 -13.63 2.41 14.56
C GLU A 389 -14.53 2.99 15.66
N ASN A 390 -15.86 2.91 15.48
CA ASN A 390 -16.85 3.45 16.42
C ASN A 390 -17.83 2.35 16.89
N GLU A 391 -17.45 1.08 16.82
CA GLU A 391 -18.36 -0.06 17.04
C GLU A 391 -18.99 -0.01 18.45
N GLU A 392 -18.19 0.33 19.47
CA GLU A 392 -18.68 0.48 20.84
C GLU A 392 -19.76 1.55 20.95
N ALA A 393 -19.55 2.72 20.32
CA ALA A 393 -20.53 3.80 20.31
C ALA A 393 -21.78 3.37 19.54
N PHE A 394 -21.65 2.85 18.32
CA PHE A 394 -22.78 2.41 17.49
C PHE A 394 -23.64 1.34 18.16
N ASN A 395 -23.04 0.44 18.94
CA ASN A 395 -23.76 -0.63 19.64
C ASN A 395 -24.35 -0.18 21.00
N SER A 396 -24.15 1.08 21.40
CA SER A 396 -24.75 1.64 22.60
C SER A 396 -26.25 1.97 22.41
N PRO A 397 -27.07 1.90 23.47
CA PRO A 397 -28.48 2.32 23.40
C PRO A 397 -28.68 3.76 22.91
N GLU A 398 -27.75 4.65 23.26
CA GLU A 398 -27.78 6.08 22.93
C GLU A 398 -27.61 6.34 21.42
N PHE A 399 -26.93 5.43 20.71
CA PHE A 399 -26.72 5.50 19.26
C PHE A 399 -27.73 4.69 18.44
N ALA A 400 -28.71 4.02 19.06
CA ALA A 400 -29.61 3.11 18.36
C ALA A 400 -30.30 3.75 17.13
N SER A 401 -30.78 5.00 17.26
CA SER A 401 -31.40 5.72 16.15
C SER A 401 -30.40 6.17 15.09
N ALA A 402 -29.17 6.52 15.50
CA ALA A 402 -28.08 6.86 14.60
C ALA A 402 -27.62 5.64 13.78
N LEU A 403 -27.49 4.48 14.41
CA LEU A 403 -27.14 3.22 13.75
C LEU A 403 -28.21 2.81 12.73
N GLU A 404 -29.50 2.98 13.04
CA GLU A 404 -30.57 2.71 12.08
C GLU A 404 -30.46 3.58 10.82
N ARG A 405 -30.29 4.90 10.99
CA ARG A 405 -30.12 5.84 9.88
C ARG A 405 -28.82 5.60 9.11
N PHE A 406 -27.74 5.26 9.81
CA PHE A 406 -26.45 4.92 9.22
C PHE A 406 -26.56 3.67 8.34
N ASN A 407 -27.18 2.60 8.83
CA ASN A 407 -27.42 1.39 8.04
C ASN A 407 -28.32 1.63 6.83
N LYS A 408 -29.30 2.54 6.95
CA LYS A 408 -30.11 2.98 5.81
C LYS A 408 -29.24 3.67 4.74
N LEU A 409 -28.38 4.61 5.13
CA LEU A 409 -27.43 5.27 4.22
C LEU A 409 -26.53 4.24 3.52
N ARG A 410 -25.99 3.27 4.27
CA ARG A 410 -25.17 2.19 3.70
C ARG A 410 -25.94 1.35 2.69
N SER A 411 -27.20 1.01 2.97
CA SER A 411 -28.06 0.28 2.04
C SER A 411 -28.37 1.09 0.77
N GLU A 412 -28.51 2.42 0.88
CA GLU A 412 -28.71 3.30 -0.27
C GLU A 412 -27.49 3.28 -1.20
N LEU A 413 -26.28 3.38 -0.63
CA LEU A 413 -25.00 3.36 -1.34
C LEU A 413 -24.64 1.97 -1.89
N ASP A 414 -25.03 0.88 -1.23
CA ASP A 414 -24.91 -0.48 -1.79
C ASP A 414 -25.71 -0.66 -3.09
N ASN A 415 -26.74 0.17 -3.28
CA ASN A 415 -27.53 0.24 -4.49
C ASN A 415 -27.37 1.59 -5.21
N ALA A 416 -26.17 2.20 -5.13
CA ALA A 416 -25.85 3.54 -5.64
C ALA A 416 -26.33 3.80 -7.08
N ALA A 417 -26.26 2.78 -7.94
CA ALA A 417 -26.68 2.90 -9.34
C ALA A 417 -28.18 3.13 -9.53
N ASN A 418 -29.02 2.70 -8.58
CA ASN A 418 -30.48 2.72 -8.71
C ASN A 418 -31.17 3.59 -7.64
N THR A 419 -30.51 3.83 -6.51
CA THR A 419 -31.06 4.66 -5.43
C THR A 419 -31.05 6.14 -5.84
N LYS A 420 -32.22 6.78 -5.80
CA LYS A 420 -32.42 8.17 -6.14
C LYS A 420 -31.93 9.10 -5.03
N LEU A 421 -31.40 10.25 -5.42
CA LEU A 421 -31.08 11.34 -4.50
C LEU A 421 -32.36 11.89 -3.88
N THR A 422 -32.24 12.35 -2.64
CA THR A 422 -33.34 12.97 -1.88
C THR A 422 -32.85 14.24 -1.23
N TYR A 423 -33.77 15.11 -0.79
CA TYR A 423 -33.38 16.26 0.01
C TYR A 423 -32.97 15.84 1.43
N LEU A 424 -31.97 16.52 1.97
CA LEU A 424 -31.61 16.46 3.39
C LEU A 424 -32.77 16.90 4.27
N GLN A 425 -32.85 16.31 5.45
CA GLN A 425 -33.80 16.67 6.50
C GLN A 425 -33.09 17.50 7.57
N PHE A 426 -33.78 18.55 8.02
CA PHE A 426 -33.31 19.45 9.07
C PHE A 426 -34.41 19.53 10.13
N ASP A 427 -34.07 19.22 11.38
CA ASP A 427 -34.97 19.43 12.52
C ASP A 427 -34.50 20.65 13.30
N GLU A 428 -35.11 21.80 13.03
CA GLU A 428 -34.78 23.08 13.69
C GLU A 428 -35.06 23.05 15.21
N GLY A 429 -35.95 22.17 15.69
CA GLY A 429 -36.26 22.06 17.11
C GLY A 429 -35.11 21.40 17.89
N GLU A 430 -34.49 20.41 17.28
CA GLU A 430 -33.43 19.59 17.88
C GLU A 430 -32.02 20.07 17.51
N ASP A 431 -31.84 20.84 16.43
CA ASP A 431 -30.53 21.36 16.03
C ASP A 431 -29.93 22.31 17.09
N GLY A 432 -28.65 22.09 17.42
CA GLY A 432 -27.86 22.87 18.37
C GLY A 432 -27.41 24.24 17.87
N ARG A 433 -27.49 24.48 16.55
CA ARG A 433 -27.06 25.72 15.92
C ARG A 433 -28.17 26.77 15.93
N SER A 434 -27.83 27.99 15.56
CA SER A 434 -28.82 29.05 15.38
C SER A 434 -29.74 28.76 14.20
N ALA A 435 -31.04 29.05 14.33
CA ALA A 435 -32.03 28.88 13.26
C ALA A 435 -31.59 29.49 11.92
N GLU A 436 -30.97 30.69 11.93
CA GLU A 436 -30.46 31.34 10.71
C GLU A 436 -29.44 30.49 9.94
N LEU A 437 -28.52 29.82 10.65
CA LEU A 437 -27.52 28.94 10.04
C LEU A 437 -28.16 27.67 9.48
N VAL A 438 -29.13 27.10 10.21
CA VAL A 438 -29.86 25.90 9.79
C VAL A 438 -30.69 26.19 8.54
N GLU A 439 -31.47 27.27 8.54
CA GLU A 439 -32.26 27.73 7.40
C GLU A 439 -31.39 28.05 6.19
N ARG A 440 -30.22 28.67 6.40
CA ARG A 440 -29.25 28.95 5.34
C ARG A 440 -28.72 27.66 4.72
N GLU A 441 -28.21 26.75 5.53
CA GLU A 441 -27.68 25.46 5.06
C GLU A 441 -28.76 24.64 4.34
N ALA A 442 -29.97 24.59 4.89
CA ALA A 442 -31.08 23.87 4.27
C ALA A 442 -31.43 24.41 2.89
N ARG A 443 -31.42 25.73 2.70
CA ARG A 443 -31.61 26.35 1.38
C ARG A 443 -30.45 26.04 0.43
N GLU A 444 -29.21 26.18 0.89
CA GLU A 444 -28.02 25.92 0.08
C GLU A 444 -28.00 24.47 -0.43
N TRP A 445 -28.23 23.48 0.43
CA TRP A 445 -28.29 22.07 0.02
C TRP A 445 -29.49 21.75 -0.86
N LYS A 446 -30.64 22.38 -0.62
CA LYS A 446 -31.78 22.26 -1.52
C LYS A 446 -31.44 22.78 -2.92
N ASP A 447 -30.79 23.94 -3.03
CA ASP A 447 -30.39 24.53 -4.30
C ASP A 447 -29.29 23.74 -5.03
N ILE A 448 -28.41 23.06 -4.28
CA ILE A 448 -27.38 22.15 -4.80
C ILE A 448 -28.03 20.89 -5.37
N LEU A 449 -29.01 20.31 -4.67
CA LEU A 449 -29.59 19.01 -5.02
C LEU A 449 -30.81 19.11 -5.96
N ALA A 450 -31.43 20.28 -6.09
CA ALA A 450 -32.73 20.45 -6.76
C ALA A 450 -32.78 19.82 -8.15
N GLU A 451 -31.82 20.15 -9.01
CA GLU A 451 -31.76 19.64 -10.38
C GLU A 451 -31.67 18.10 -10.42
N TYR A 452 -30.86 17.51 -9.54
CA TYR A 452 -30.62 16.07 -9.52
C TYR A 452 -31.79 15.29 -8.90
N VAL A 453 -32.42 15.84 -7.86
CA VAL A 453 -33.62 15.24 -7.25
C VAL A 453 -34.80 15.30 -8.21
N GLU A 454 -35.01 16.44 -8.89
CA GLU A 454 -36.11 16.62 -9.84
C GLU A 454 -35.96 15.75 -11.10
N ASN A 455 -34.72 15.45 -11.50
CA ASN A 455 -34.41 14.57 -12.64
C ASN A 455 -34.36 13.08 -12.28
N ASP A 456 -34.66 12.71 -11.04
CA ASP A 456 -34.50 11.34 -10.54
C ASP A 456 -33.07 10.81 -10.78
N ASP A 457 -32.04 11.62 -10.54
CA ASP A 457 -30.66 11.16 -10.58
C ASP A 457 -30.33 10.25 -9.39
N THR A 458 -29.34 9.39 -9.60
CA THR A 458 -28.84 8.43 -8.61
C THR A 458 -27.48 8.86 -8.08
N TRP A 459 -26.96 8.13 -7.10
CA TRP A 459 -25.60 8.35 -6.57
C TRP A 459 -24.51 8.24 -7.64
N LEU A 460 -24.77 7.55 -8.76
CA LEU A 460 -23.82 7.43 -9.88
C LEU A 460 -24.08 8.42 -11.02
N SER A 461 -25.34 8.81 -11.27
CA SER A 461 -25.67 9.67 -12.42
C SER A 461 -25.54 11.17 -12.14
N ALA A 462 -25.67 11.60 -10.88
CA ALA A 462 -25.33 12.96 -10.47
C ALA A 462 -23.79 13.17 -10.42
N PRO A 463 -23.30 14.42 -10.50
CA PRO A 463 -21.87 14.72 -10.47
C PRO A 463 -21.16 14.12 -9.27
N TRP A 464 -19.97 13.57 -9.51
CA TRP A 464 -19.22 12.83 -8.50
C TRP A 464 -18.92 13.67 -7.26
N LEU A 465 -18.40 14.90 -7.43
CA LEU A 465 -18.19 15.81 -6.31
C LEU A 465 -19.47 16.06 -5.49
N THR A 466 -20.62 16.22 -6.17
CA THR A 466 -21.90 16.43 -5.49
C THR A 466 -22.31 15.23 -4.65
N THR A 467 -22.26 14.02 -5.21
CA THR A 467 -22.71 12.81 -4.50
C THR A 467 -21.76 12.40 -3.40
N GLU A 468 -20.46 12.67 -3.54
CA GLU A 468 -19.45 12.40 -2.52
C GLU A 468 -19.60 13.31 -1.30
N PHE A 469 -19.69 14.63 -1.49
CA PHE A 469 -19.99 15.57 -0.39
C PHE A 469 -21.36 15.28 0.24
N TYR A 470 -22.35 14.96 -0.58
CA TYR A 470 -23.69 14.60 -0.10
C TYR A 470 -23.67 13.36 0.79
N ALA A 471 -22.83 12.36 0.47
CA ALA A 471 -22.68 11.17 1.32
C ALA A 471 -22.13 11.51 2.71
N TYR A 472 -21.10 12.37 2.80
CA TYR A 472 -20.59 12.82 4.10
C TYR A 472 -21.62 13.66 4.85
N ARG A 473 -22.37 14.53 4.17
CA ARG A 473 -23.43 15.30 4.84
C ARG A 473 -24.59 14.41 5.31
N ARG A 474 -24.92 13.35 4.57
CA ARG A 474 -25.88 12.30 4.97
C ARG A 474 -25.37 11.46 6.14
N LEU A 475 -24.06 11.24 6.25
CA LEU A 475 -23.45 10.62 7.44
C LEU A 475 -23.64 11.52 8.67
N ILE A 476 -23.38 12.83 8.54
CA ILE A 476 -23.61 13.82 9.61
C ILE A 476 -25.09 13.89 10.03
N GLU A 477 -26.01 13.83 9.07
CA GLU A 477 -27.46 13.70 9.33
C GLU A 477 -27.77 12.38 10.04
N ALA A 478 -27.26 11.26 9.55
CA ALA A 478 -27.52 9.94 10.11
C ALA A 478 -27.08 9.84 11.57
N LEU A 479 -25.91 10.39 11.89
CA LEU A 479 -25.39 10.41 13.26
C LEU A 479 -26.22 11.29 14.20
N GLY A 480 -26.99 12.27 13.69
CA GLY A 480 -27.61 13.28 14.55
C GLY A 480 -26.55 14.22 15.13
N TYR A 481 -25.51 14.54 14.34
CA TYR A 481 -24.37 15.36 14.77
C TYR A 481 -24.78 16.70 15.37
N TYR A 482 -25.84 17.31 14.87
CA TYR A 482 -26.34 18.58 15.39
C TYR A 482 -27.51 18.45 16.36
N ASP A 483 -27.97 17.24 16.68
CA ASP A 483 -29.09 17.02 17.61
C ASP A 483 -28.65 17.25 19.07
N LYS A 484 -28.98 18.41 19.62
CA LYS A 484 -28.65 18.77 21.01
C LYS A 484 -29.47 17.98 22.05
N SER A 485 -30.55 17.32 21.63
CA SER A 485 -31.40 16.53 22.52
C SER A 485 -30.75 15.19 22.89
N ASN A 486 -29.84 14.70 22.04
CA ASN A 486 -29.03 13.51 22.29
C ASN A 486 -27.56 13.86 22.53
N ALA A 487 -27.18 14.00 23.80
CA ALA A 487 -25.80 14.35 24.19
C ALA A 487 -24.72 13.34 23.74
N ALA A 488 -25.09 12.09 23.44
CA ALA A 488 -24.12 11.08 23.01
C ALA A 488 -23.68 11.27 21.55
N THR A 489 -24.59 11.74 20.69
CA THR A 489 -24.33 11.96 19.26
C THR A 489 -24.06 13.42 18.92
N TYR A 490 -24.44 14.35 19.80
CA TYR A 490 -24.22 15.78 19.59
C TYR A 490 -22.73 16.10 19.46
N LEU A 491 -22.37 16.69 18.32
CA LEU A 491 -21.02 17.03 17.86
C LEU A 491 -20.04 15.84 17.86
N TYR A 492 -20.57 14.62 17.80
CA TYR A 492 -19.78 13.40 17.77
C TYR A 492 -19.06 13.24 16.43
N ASP A 493 -17.73 13.27 16.46
CA ASP A 493 -16.92 13.08 15.25
C ASP A 493 -16.54 11.61 15.08
N PRO A 494 -17.10 10.93 14.07
CA PRO A 494 -16.85 9.51 13.85
C PRO A 494 -15.43 9.24 13.34
N PHE A 495 -14.63 10.26 13.02
CA PHE A 495 -13.26 10.13 12.53
C PHE A 495 -12.22 10.53 13.56
N ALA A 496 -12.63 10.89 14.79
CA ALA A 496 -11.74 11.36 15.83
C ALA A 496 -10.64 10.35 16.16
N VAL A 497 -10.95 9.04 16.15
CA VAL A 497 -9.97 7.97 16.40
C VAL A 497 -8.84 8.00 15.37
N ALA A 498 -9.20 7.99 14.07
CA ALA A 498 -8.24 8.04 12.97
C ALA A 498 -7.41 9.33 12.99
N LYS A 499 -8.05 10.49 13.18
CA LYS A 499 -7.36 11.78 13.25
C LYS A 499 -6.37 11.86 14.41
N LYS A 500 -6.77 11.37 15.59
CA LYS A 500 -5.90 11.33 16.77
C LYS A 500 -4.73 10.37 16.60
N ALA A 501 -4.96 9.22 15.96
CA ALA A 501 -3.88 8.31 15.60
C ALA A 501 -2.85 9.00 14.68
N GLY A 502 -3.32 9.68 13.63
CA GLY A 502 -2.46 10.46 12.72
C GLY A 502 -1.74 11.63 13.42
N LEU A 503 -2.38 12.29 14.39
CA LEU A 503 -1.74 13.31 15.21
C LEU A 503 -0.63 12.71 16.09
N ASN A 504 -0.88 11.59 16.75
CA ASN A 504 0.11 10.96 17.62
C ASN A 504 1.31 10.42 16.83
N SER A 505 1.09 9.85 15.64
CA SER A 505 2.18 9.37 14.78
C SER A 505 3.02 10.50 14.18
N SER A 506 2.42 11.68 13.99
CA SER A 506 3.07 12.84 13.35
C SER A 506 4.34 13.34 14.07
N VAL A 507 4.44 13.16 15.38
CA VAL A 507 5.42 13.88 16.23
C VAL A 507 6.87 13.55 15.86
N HIS A 508 7.19 12.27 15.66
CA HIS A 508 8.55 11.84 15.34
C HIS A 508 9.00 12.39 13.99
N SER A 509 8.14 12.28 12.97
CA SER A 509 8.37 12.83 11.64
C SER A 509 8.48 14.36 11.68
N ALA A 510 7.72 15.01 12.55
CA ALA A 510 7.68 16.47 12.66
C ALA A 510 8.86 17.07 13.40
N GLU A 511 9.46 16.37 14.38
CA GLU A 511 10.51 16.92 15.24
C GLU A 511 11.68 17.52 14.45
N ASN A 512 12.27 16.75 13.55
CA ASN A 512 13.39 17.21 12.73
C ASN A 512 12.94 18.25 11.67
N MET A 513 11.75 18.08 11.10
CA MET A 513 11.18 19.02 10.13
C MET A 513 10.96 20.40 10.76
N LEU A 514 10.43 20.46 11.97
CA LEU A 514 10.14 21.68 12.70
C LEU A 514 11.41 22.40 13.16
N GLU A 515 12.48 21.68 13.48
CA GLU A 515 13.81 22.27 13.65
C GLU A 515 14.21 23.03 12.37
N LYS A 516 14.10 22.38 11.21
CA LYS A 516 14.52 22.97 9.92
C LYS A 516 13.67 24.17 9.53
N ILE A 517 12.35 24.11 9.72
CA ILE A 517 11.42 25.21 9.42
C ILE A 517 11.86 26.53 10.07
N THR A 518 12.28 26.49 11.34
CA THR A 518 12.73 27.68 12.06
C THR A 518 14.07 28.24 11.56
N SER A 519 14.86 27.41 10.87
CA SER A 519 16.14 27.78 10.29
C SER A 519 16.08 28.17 8.81
N LEU A 520 14.91 28.05 8.17
CA LEU A 520 14.73 28.40 6.77
C LEU A 520 15.03 29.90 6.54
N PRO A 521 15.70 30.25 5.44
CA PRO A 521 16.02 31.64 5.17
C PRO A 521 14.76 32.44 4.85
N ASN A 522 14.73 33.72 5.23
CA ASN A 522 13.66 34.65 4.87
C ASN A 522 13.83 35.15 3.42
N THR A 523 13.94 34.21 2.49
CA THR A 523 14.22 34.42 1.07
C THR A 523 13.25 33.59 0.21
N LYS A 524 13.41 33.65 -1.11
CA LYS A 524 12.63 32.85 -2.06
C LYS A 524 12.78 31.35 -1.80
N GLU A 525 13.99 30.91 -1.48
CA GLU A 525 14.30 29.51 -1.20
C GLU A 525 13.57 28.99 0.04
N GLY A 526 13.44 29.80 1.10
CA GLY A 526 12.73 29.40 2.32
C GLY A 526 11.23 29.19 2.08
N VAL A 527 10.59 30.10 1.34
CA VAL A 527 9.17 29.97 0.96
C VAL A 527 8.95 28.74 0.08
N GLY A 528 9.85 28.49 -0.88
CA GLY A 528 9.81 27.30 -1.72
C GLY A 528 9.86 26.01 -0.90
N LEU A 529 10.86 25.88 -0.01
CA LEU A 529 11.00 24.71 0.85
C LEU A 529 9.81 24.53 1.80
N ALA A 530 9.32 25.60 2.44
CA ALA A 530 8.14 25.54 3.29
C ALA A 530 6.89 25.08 2.50
N SER A 531 6.73 25.53 1.26
CA SER A 531 5.62 25.13 0.39
C SER A 531 5.75 23.67 -0.05
N SER A 532 6.96 23.20 -0.37
CA SER A 532 7.20 21.78 -0.70
C SER A 532 6.92 20.86 0.50
N ILE A 533 7.25 21.28 1.72
CA ILE A 533 6.90 20.56 2.95
C ILE A 533 5.39 20.42 3.10
N ALA A 534 4.65 21.52 2.89
CA ALA A 534 3.18 21.50 2.94
C ALA A 534 2.56 20.66 1.82
N LEU A 535 3.12 20.65 0.61
CA LEU A 535 2.66 19.84 -0.51
C LEU A 535 2.82 18.34 -0.25
N TRP A 536 4.01 17.94 0.21
CA TRP A 536 4.38 16.52 0.32
C TRP A 536 4.10 15.90 1.69
N GLY A 537 3.51 16.65 2.64
CA GLY A 537 3.23 16.19 4.01
C GLY A 537 2.62 14.79 4.07
N ASN A 538 1.57 14.52 3.29
CA ASN A 538 0.90 13.22 3.23
C ASN A 538 1.80 12.03 2.85
N LYS A 539 2.91 12.26 2.13
CA LYS A 539 3.87 11.21 1.79
C LYS A 539 5.07 11.16 2.72
N MET A 540 5.44 12.29 3.29
CA MET A 540 6.59 12.39 4.19
C MET A 540 6.38 11.59 5.47
N ASP A 541 5.13 11.35 5.89
CA ASP A 541 4.78 10.47 7.00
C ASP A 541 5.11 8.97 6.75
N LEU A 542 5.24 8.53 5.48
CA LEU A 542 5.29 7.09 5.14
C LEU A 542 6.57 6.58 4.46
N SER A 543 7.42 7.43 3.87
CA SER A 543 8.57 6.90 3.08
C SER A 543 9.73 7.84 2.77
N ILE A 544 9.59 9.16 3.00
CA ILE A 544 10.57 10.14 2.51
C ILE A 544 11.56 10.58 3.60
N TRP A 545 11.29 10.28 4.87
CA TRP A 545 12.19 10.59 5.96
C TRP A 545 13.06 9.36 6.28
N PRO A 546 14.32 9.27 5.79
CA PRO A 546 15.22 8.24 6.28
C PRO A 546 15.39 8.43 7.79
N ALA A 547 15.34 7.34 8.55
CA ALA A 547 15.61 7.34 9.99
C ALA A 547 16.98 7.99 10.33
N ASP A 548 17.92 7.97 9.39
CA ASP A 548 19.24 8.58 9.50
C ASP A 548 19.27 10.12 9.27
N ALA A 549 18.12 10.75 9.00
CA ALA A 549 18.02 12.20 8.80
C ALA A 549 18.11 13.02 10.11
N GLU A 550 18.21 12.36 11.28
CA GLU A 550 18.47 13.00 12.58
C GLU A 550 19.75 13.87 12.58
N ASN A 551 20.70 13.61 11.67
CA ASN A 551 21.92 14.40 11.49
C ASN A 551 22.05 15.07 10.11
N ALA A 552 20.96 15.12 9.32
CA ALA A 552 20.98 15.70 8.00
C ALA A 552 21.11 17.24 8.05
N SER A 553 22.08 17.78 7.31
CA SER A 553 22.19 19.22 7.10
C SER A 553 21.00 19.76 6.29
N LEU A 554 20.76 21.08 6.34
CA LEU A 554 19.76 21.75 5.49
C LEU A 554 19.94 21.40 4.00
N ASP A 555 21.18 21.20 3.54
CA ASP A 555 21.46 20.80 2.15
C ASP A 555 20.97 19.39 1.81
N VAL A 556 20.99 18.46 2.75
CA VAL A 556 20.48 17.09 2.54
C VAL A 556 18.96 17.10 2.55
N PHE A 557 18.35 17.85 3.47
CA PHE A 557 16.90 18.07 3.52
C PHE A 557 16.38 18.70 2.21
N ALA A 558 17.04 19.75 1.74
CA ALA A 558 16.70 20.39 0.47
C ALA A 558 16.84 19.44 -0.72
N LYS A 559 17.87 18.57 -0.74
CA LYS A 559 18.04 17.56 -1.80
C LYS A 559 16.93 16.52 -1.83
N ILE A 560 16.45 16.07 -0.67
CA ILE A 560 15.35 15.12 -0.58
C ILE A 560 14.07 15.74 -1.14
N LEU A 561 13.78 17.00 -0.78
CA LEU A 561 12.65 17.74 -1.34
C LEU A 561 12.82 18.01 -2.83
N HIS A 562 14.02 18.35 -3.30
CA HIS A 562 14.30 18.50 -4.73
C HIS A 562 14.13 17.20 -5.52
N ALA A 563 14.43 16.05 -4.94
CA ALA A 563 14.11 14.77 -5.57
C ALA A 563 12.59 14.52 -5.63
N ALA A 564 11.81 15.07 -4.69
CA ALA A 564 10.35 15.05 -4.78
C ALA A 564 9.83 16.02 -5.86
N ASP A 565 10.55 17.10 -6.16
CA ASP A 565 10.23 18.02 -7.27
C ASP A 565 10.26 17.30 -8.63
N ASP A 566 11.03 16.21 -8.76
CA ASP A 566 10.97 15.34 -9.96
C ASP A 566 9.58 14.72 -10.17
N ASN A 567 8.69 14.71 -9.18
CA ASN A 567 7.30 14.26 -9.33
C ASN A 567 6.30 15.41 -9.53
N LEU A 568 6.77 16.64 -9.73
CA LEU A 568 5.90 17.76 -10.10
C LEU A 568 5.51 17.70 -11.59
N LEU A 569 4.24 17.95 -11.86
CA LEU A 569 3.69 18.09 -13.22
C LEU A 569 3.60 19.55 -13.67
N HIS A 570 3.74 20.47 -12.73
CA HIS A 570 3.85 21.91 -12.94
C HIS A 570 4.43 22.55 -11.67
N ASP A 571 5.28 23.56 -11.84
CA ASP A 571 5.94 24.24 -10.72
C ASP A 571 5.96 25.77 -10.89
N ASP A 572 4.99 26.44 -10.26
CA ASP A 572 4.93 27.90 -10.14
C ASP A 572 5.59 28.42 -8.84
N THR A 573 6.41 27.64 -8.15
CA THR A 573 7.15 28.09 -6.95
C THR A 573 7.91 29.40 -7.18
N PRO A 574 8.54 29.66 -8.35
CA PRO A 574 9.18 30.95 -8.62
C PRO A 574 8.22 32.15 -8.57
N LEU A 575 6.99 32.00 -9.08
CA LEU A 575 5.96 33.05 -9.08
C LEU A 575 5.43 33.28 -7.66
N LEU A 576 5.17 32.19 -6.93
CA LEU A 576 4.81 32.25 -5.51
C LEU A 576 5.87 33.00 -4.71
N ALA A 577 7.15 32.66 -4.88
CA ALA A 577 8.25 33.26 -4.15
C ALA A 577 8.41 34.75 -4.46
N GLU A 578 8.21 35.17 -5.72
CA GLU A 578 8.18 36.59 -6.08
C GLU A 578 7.05 37.35 -5.39
N HIS A 579 5.84 36.77 -5.34
CA HIS A 579 4.72 37.38 -4.63
C HIS A 579 4.97 37.48 -3.12
N CYS A 580 5.52 36.42 -2.51
CA CYS A 580 5.89 36.43 -1.09
C CYS A 580 6.97 37.48 -0.76
N ASP A 581 7.94 37.72 -1.65
CA ASP A 581 8.91 38.81 -1.48
C ASP A 581 8.24 40.18 -1.49
N MET A 582 7.23 40.39 -2.37
CA MET A 582 6.45 41.63 -2.38
C MET A 582 5.68 41.82 -1.06
N LEU A 583 5.03 40.78 -0.56
CA LEU A 583 4.30 40.83 0.72
C LEU A 583 5.26 41.09 1.89
N ARG A 584 6.43 40.44 1.90
CA ARG A 584 7.48 40.68 2.91
C ARG A 584 7.97 42.12 2.91
N ALA A 585 8.17 42.70 1.73
CA ALA A 585 8.56 44.10 1.60
C ALA A 585 7.47 45.08 2.07
N ARG A 586 6.19 44.70 1.93
CA ARG A 586 5.02 45.47 2.39
C ARG A 586 4.86 45.39 3.91
N GLY A 587 5.10 44.22 4.51
CA GLY A 587 5.17 43.99 5.96
C GLY A 587 3.82 43.83 6.66
N ASP A 588 2.72 43.74 5.91
CA ASP A 588 1.34 43.62 6.39
C ASP A 588 0.53 42.57 5.59
N GLY A 589 1.20 41.57 5.03
CA GLY A 589 0.56 40.52 4.22
C GLY A 589 -0.47 39.73 5.03
N LYS A 590 -1.60 39.39 4.39
CA LYS A 590 -2.64 38.54 4.97
C LYS A 590 -2.82 37.31 4.11
N VAL A 591 -2.55 36.14 4.70
CA VAL A 591 -2.55 34.87 3.97
C VAL A 591 -3.69 34.00 4.47
N ASP A 592 -4.39 33.32 3.56
CA ASP A 592 -5.35 32.28 3.90
C ASP A 592 -4.74 30.91 3.59
N ILE A 593 -4.99 29.92 4.44
CA ILE A 593 -4.70 28.51 4.16
C ILE A 593 -6.01 27.76 4.21
N ILE A 594 -6.48 27.29 3.05
CA ILE A 594 -7.61 26.38 2.92
C ILE A 594 -7.09 24.98 3.13
N VAL A 595 -7.31 24.47 4.34
CA VAL A 595 -6.73 23.20 4.81
C VAL A 595 -7.45 22.00 4.20
N ASP A 596 -6.71 20.91 4.08
CA ASP A 596 -7.21 19.59 3.70
C ASP A 596 -7.36 18.73 4.96
N ASN A 597 -6.35 17.93 5.30
CA ASN A 597 -6.40 16.93 6.36
C ASN A 597 -5.83 17.39 7.70
N ALA A 598 -6.31 16.76 8.78
CA ALA A 598 -5.72 16.76 10.11
C ALA A 598 -4.47 15.85 10.18
N GLY A 599 -3.89 15.66 11.37
CA GLY A 599 -2.70 14.83 11.56
C GLY A 599 -1.44 15.50 10.98
N PHE A 600 -0.55 14.70 10.37
CA PHE A 600 0.75 15.21 9.90
C PHE A 600 0.62 16.27 8.78
N GLU A 601 -0.38 16.21 7.90
CA GLU A 601 -0.58 17.27 6.90
C GLU A 601 -0.95 18.61 7.55
N LEU A 602 -1.81 18.60 8.58
CA LEU A 602 -2.09 19.84 9.32
C LEU A 602 -0.82 20.39 9.97
N VAL A 603 0.04 19.52 10.51
CA VAL A 603 1.33 19.94 11.10
C VAL A 603 2.23 20.61 10.06
N THR A 604 2.29 20.11 8.82
CA THR A 604 3.07 20.76 7.75
C THR A 604 2.44 22.08 7.28
N ASP A 605 1.11 22.20 7.31
CA ASP A 605 0.40 23.46 7.05
C ASP A 605 0.66 24.50 8.15
N LEU A 606 0.66 24.08 9.42
CA LEU A 606 1.04 24.91 10.56
C LEU A 606 2.50 25.35 10.47
N ALA A 607 3.39 24.47 10.00
CA ALA A 607 4.80 24.80 9.78
C ALA A 607 4.99 25.82 8.64
N LEU A 608 4.23 25.72 7.55
CA LEU A 608 4.17 26.74 6.50
C LEU A 608 3.68 28.07 7.08
N ALA A 609 2.59 28.06 7.86
CA ALA A 609 2.07 29.25 8.52
C ALA A 609 3.08 29.90 9.50
N ASP A 610 3.85 29.08 10.23
CA ASP A 610 4.92 29.53 11.13
C ASP A 610 5.99 30.27 10.33
N HIS A 611 6.48 29.66 9.24
CA HIS A 611 7.45 30.29 8.35
C HIS A 611 6.93 31.60 7.72
N LEU A 612 5.66 31.65 7.29
CA LEU A 612 5.08 32.86 6.70
C LEU A 612 5.04 34.04 7.68
N ILE A 613 4.68 33.78 8.95
CA ILE A 613 4.72 34.79 10.01
C ILE A 613 6.17 35.18 10.34
N ALA A 614 7.03 34.19 10.60
CA ALA A 614 8.41 34.40 11.04
C ALA A 614 9.27 35.11 9.98
N SER A 615 9.02 34.85 8.69
CA SER A 615 9.73 35.48 7.58
C SER A 615 9.19 36.87 7.21
N GLY A 616 8.10 37.32 7.83
CA GLY A 616 7.47 38.61 7.58
C GLY A 616 6.62 38.65 6.30
N VAL A 617 6.39 37.51 5.64
CA VAL A 617 5.48 37.41 4.48
C VAL A 617 4.04 37.67 4.91
N ALA A 618 3.66 37.17 6.09
CA ALA A 618 2.34 37.37 6.66
C ALA A 618 2.43 38.09 8.01
N GLN A 619 1.52 39.04 8.23
CA GLN A 619 1.16 39.55 9.55
C GLN A 619 0.08 38.67 10.19
N THR A 620 -0.84 38.15 9.36
CA THR A 620 -1.93 37.26 9.78
C THR A 620 -2.08 36.09 8.82
N VAL A 621 -2.24 34.89 9.36
CA VAL A 621 -2.64 33.68 8.63
C VAL A 621 -4.04 33.27 9.09
N THR A 622 -4.97 33.12 8.15
CA THR A 622 -6.33 32.63 8.42
C THR A 622 -6.47 31.19 7.93
N PHE A 623 -6.76 30.25 8.83
CA PHE A 623 -7.05 28.86 8.49
C PHE A 623 -8.54 28.73 8.16
N GLN A 624 -8.83 28.35 6.91
CA GLN A 624 -10.18 28.12 6.41
C GLN A 624 -10.54 26.64 6.64
N LEU A 625 -11.35 26.39 7.68
CA LEU A 625 -11.57 25.08 8.28
C LEU A 625 -12.97 24.54 7.95
N LYS A 626 -13.12 23.21 8.00
CA LYS A 626 -14.41 22.54 7.80
C LYS A 626 -15.30 22.75 9.02
N SER A 627 -16.62 22.87 8.83
CA SER A 627 -17.59 23.09 9.93
C SER A 627 -18.21 21.80 10.50
N HIS A 628 -17.96 20.65 9.87
CA HIS A 628 -18.31 19.34 10.38
C HIS A 628 -17.40 18.26 9.78
N PRO A 629 -17.34 17.06 10.39
CA PRO A 629 -16.56 15.95 9.86
C PRO A 629 -16.95 15.62 8.42
N THR A 630 -15.96 15.59 7.52
CA THR A 630 -16.11 15.36 6.07
C THR A 630 -14.82 14.70 5.58
N PHE A 631 -14.87 13.88 4.53
CA PHE A 631 -13.67 13.28 3.92
C PHE A 631 -12.73 12.53 4.89
N VAL A 632 -13.29 11.99 5.98
CA VAL A 632 -12.57 11.26 7.04
C VAL A 632 -11.58 12.16 7.80
N SER A 633 -10.50 12.55 7.15
CA SER A 633 -9.38 13.25 7.78
C SER A 633 -9.46 14.77 7.69
N ASP A 634 -10.44 15.38 7.01
CA ASP A 634 -10.44 16.84 6.86
C ASP A 634 -10.46 17.57 8.21
N ALA A 635 -9.64 18.62 8.31
CA ALA A 635 -9.43 19.36 9.55
C ALA A 635 -10.58 20.33 9.88
N LEU A 636 -11.07 20.22 11.12
CA LEU A 636 -11.96 21.18 11.78
C LEU A 636 -11.15 22.11 12.70
N GLU A 637 -11.77 23.17 13.21
CA GLU A 637 -11.12 24.06 14.18
C GLU A 637 -10.63 23.30 15.41
N LYS A 638 -11.46 22.42 15.95
CA LYS A 638 -11.08 21.60 17.11
C LYS A 638 -9.82 20.75 16.86
N ASP A 639 -9.60 20.29 15.63
CA ASP A 639 -8.46 19.44 15.27
C ASP A 639 -7.17 20.27 15.24
N LEU A 640 -7.24 21.51 14.75
CA LEU A 640 -6.14 22.48 14.81
C LEU A 640 -5.80 22.84 16.25
N LEU A 641 -6.81 23.17 17.06
CA LEU A 641 -6.61 23.51 18.47
C LEU A 641 -6.01 22.33 19.26
N GLU A 642 -6.55 21.11 19.08
CA GLU A 642 -6.00 19.89 19.70
C GLU A 642 -4.55 19.64 19.25
N THR A 643 -4.23 19.84 17.97
CA THR A 643 -2.87 19.69 17.44
C THR A 643 -1.90 20.67 18.11
N VAL A 644 -2.27 21.94 18.20
CA VAL A 644 -1.44 22.98 18.83
C VAL A 644 -1.21 22.70 20.31
N ASP A 645 -2.27 22.34 21.05
CA ASP A 645 -2.18 22.03 22.47
C ASP A 645 -1.39 20.74 22.73
N TYR A 646 -1.60 19.71 21.91
CA TYR A 646 -0.86 18.46 21.99
C TYR A 646 0.64 18.70 21.80
N TYR A 647 1.02 19.42 20.73
CA TYR A 647 2.44 19.76 20.48
C TYR A 647 3.03 20.58 21.62
N ALA A 648 2.32 21.59 22.13
CA ALA A 648 2.80 22.41 23.26
C ALA A 648 3.00 21.60 24.56
N SER A 649 2.27 20.49 24.72
CA SER A 649 2.32 19.60 25.89
C SER A 649 3.38 18.51 25.83
N LEU A 650 4.05 18.34 24.68
CA LEU A 650 5.08 17.32 24.49
C LEU A 650 6.24 17.46 25.49
N SER A 651 6.97 16.36 25.70
CA SER A 651 8.15 16.34 26.56
C SER A 651 9.29 17.15 25.94
N GLU A 652 9.79 18.15 26.66
CA GLU A 652 10.95 18.95 26.22
C GLU A 652 12.21 18.11 26.06
N ASP A 653 12.37 17.05 26.87
CA ASP A 653 13.53 16.16 26.81
C ASP A 653 13.52 15.23 25.57
N THR A 654 12.34 14.99 24.98
CA THR A 654 12.16 14.02 23.89
C THR A 654 11.87 14.69 22.55
N PHE A 655 11.03 15.72 22.55
CA PHE A 655 10.59 16.44 21.34
C PHE A 655 10.71 17.96 21.54
N PRO A 656 11.93 18.48 21.76
CA PRO A 656 12.15 19.90 22.06
C PRO A 656 11.66 20.84 20.94
N ASN A 657 11.84 20.47 19.66
CA ASN A 657 11.48 21.32 18.54
C ASN A 657 9.97 21.34 18.31
N ALA A 658 9.32 20.17 18.35
CA ALA A 658 7.87 20.05 18.26
C ALA A 658 7.18 20.80 19.40
N ARG A 659 7.70 20.67 20.63
CA ARG A 659 7.19 21.42 21.77
C ARG A 659 7.36 22.92 21.61
N ALA A 660 8.54 23.37 21.19
CA ALA A 660 8.81 24.79 20.95
C ALA A 660 7.88 25.36 19.86
N ALA A 661 7.59 24.58 18.81
CA ALA A 661 6.64 24.96 17.78
C ALA A 661 5.22 25.10 18.35
N GLY A 662 4.72 24.11 19.09
CA GLY A 662 3.40 24.18 19.73
C GLY A 662 3.23 25.41 20.63
N ILE A 663 4.24 25.74 21.44
CA ILE A 663 4.21 26.95 22.30
C ILE A 663 4.15 28.24 21.45
N ARG A 664 4.90 28.31 20.35
CA ARG A 664 4.83 29.48 19.43
C ARG A 664 3.46 29.58 18.77
N TRP A 665 2.90 28.46 18.32
CA TRP A 665 1.59 28.40 17.68
C TRP A 665 0.47 28.85 18.63
N GLN A 666 0.52 28.44 19.91
CA GLN A 666 -0.37 28.96 20.95
C GLN A 666 -0.28 30.48 21.09
N SER A 667 0.94 31.05 21.05
CA SER A 667 1.15 32.50 21.06
C SER A 667 0.57 33.16 19.81
N TYR A 668 0.71 32.59 18.62
CA TYR A 668 0.14 33.14 17.39
C TYR A 668 -1.39 33.17 17.40
N LEU A 669 -2.04 32.11 17.88
CA LEU A 669 -3.50 32.09 18.09
C LEU A 669 -3.92 33.16 19.10
N LYS A 670 -3.24 33.24 20.25
CA LYS A 670 -3.55 34.21 21.31
C LYS A 670 -3.36 35.66 20.87
N GLU A 671 -2.36 35.93 20.04
CA GLU A 671 -2.03 37.27 19.53
C GLU A 671 -2.87 37.67 18.31
N GLY A 672 -3.70 36.77 17.78
CA GLY A 672 -4.48 37.01 16.55
C GLY A 672 -3.63 37.05 15.27
N LYS A 673 -2.40 36.51 15.33
CA LYS A 673 -1.58 36.26 14.13
C LYS A 673 -2.08 35.06 13.36
N TRP A 674 -2.61 34.06 14.07
CA TRP A 674 -3.36 32.96 13.48
C TRP A 674 -4.83 33.11 13.84
N VAL A 675 -5.68 32.95 12.84
CA VAL A 675 -7.14 33.07 12.97
C VAL A 675 -7.78 31.83 12.37
N ASN A 676 -8.71 31.22 13.10
CA ASN A 676 -9.52 30.12 12.60
C ASN A 676 -10.81 30.67 12.01
N ASN A 677 -11.22 30.14 10.85
CA ASN A 677 -12.49 30.46 10.23
C ASN A 677 -13.17 29.17 9.74
N GLU A 678 -14.10 28.64 10.53
CA GLU A 678 -14.98 27.56 10.09
C GLU A 678 -16.10 28.09 9.20
N ASN A 679 -16.35 27.42 8.07
CA ASN A 679 -17.44 27.81 7.17
C ASN A 679 -18.07 26.60 6.47
N ASN A 680 -19.40 26.56 6.41
CA ASN A 680 -20.16 25.50 5.73
C ASN A 680 -19.83 25.38 4.24
N PHE A 681 -19.36 26.45 3.61
CA PHE A 681 -18.93 26.40 2.21
C PHE A 681 -17.81 25.38 1.98
N TRP A 682 -16.93 25.16 2.96
CA TRP A 682 -15.81 24.22 2.82
C TRP A 682 -16.24 22.76 2.89
N VAL A 683 -17.47 22.47 3.31
CA VAL A 683 -18.09 21.14 3.38
C VAL A 683 -19.26 20.97 2.40
N GLN A 684 -19.28 21.78 1.33
CA GLN A 684 -20.28 21.72 0.26
C GLN A 684 -19.60 21.48 -1.11
N PRO A 685 -20.29 20.81 -2.05
CA PRO A 685 -19.72 20.46 -3.36
C PRO A 685 -19.65 21.66 -4.33
N SER A 686 -20.18 22.81 -3.95
CA SER A 686 -20.21 23.98 -4.82
C SER A 686 -18.80 24.34 -5.29
N PRO A 687 -18.59 24.57 -6.59
CA PRO A 687 -17.31 24.98 -7.13
C PRO A 687 -16.89 26.33 -6.56
N MET A 688 -15.58 26.62 -6.52
CA MET A 688 -15.11 27.84 -5.84
C MET A 688 -15.50 29.16 -6.52
N TRP A 689 -15.92 29.13 -7.80
CA TRP A 689 -16.56 30.30 -8.43
C TRP A 689 -17.99 30.54 -7.93
N GLU A 690 -18.63 29.58 -7.26
CA GLU A 690 -19.92 29.73 -6.57
C GLU A 690 -19.76 30.01 -5.07
N MET A 691 -18.59 30.50 -4.63
CA MET A 691 -18.37 30.94 -3.26
C MET A 691 -19.45 31.94 -2.79
N PRO A 692 -20.04 31.75 -1.60
CA PRO A 692 -21.00 32.68 -1.04
C PRO A 692 -20.47 34.11 -1.02
N LYS A 693 -21.34 35.09 -1.31
CA LYS A 693 -20.94 36.50 -1.48
C LYS A 693 -20.24 37.09 -0.26
N ASP A 694 -20.66 36.70 0.94
CA ASP A 694 -20.07 37.13 2.21
C ASP A 694 -18.62 36.64 2.32
N LEU A 695 -18.37 35.34 2.10
CA LEU A 695 -17.02 34.78 2.12
C LEU A 695 -16.15 35.31 0.96
N PHE A 696 -16.71 35.44 -0.25
CA PHE A 696 -15.99 35.95 -1.40
C PHE A 696 -15.55 37.41 -1.18
N SER A 697 -16.46 38.26 -0.69
CA SER A 697 -16.15 39.68 -0.45
C SER A 697 -15.14 39.84 0.68
N ASP A 698 -15.30 39.08 1.77
CA ASP A 698 -14.33 39.04 2.87
C ASP A 698 -12.92 38.68 2.35
N MET A 699 -12.78 37.55 1.65
CA MET A 699 -11.49 37.13 1.09
C MET A 699 -10.94 38.13 0.09
N LYS A 700 -11.78 38.69 -0.80
CA LYS A 700 -11.34 39.67 -1.80
C LYS A 700 -10.81 40.97 -1.16
N GLU A 701 -11.44 41.41 -0.09
CA GLU A 701 -11.05 42.66 0.59
C GLU A 701 -9.81 42.47 1.48
N ARG A 702 -9.66 41.31 2.14
CA ARG A 702 -8.63 41.12 3.16
C ARG A 702 -7.47 40.23 2.75
N CYS A 703 -7.63 39.28 1.84
CA CYS A 703 -6.64 38.23 1.58
C CYS A 703 -5.70 38.65 0.44
N ASP A 704 -4.39 38.56 0.67
CA ASP A 704 -3.36 38.88 -0.32
C ASP A 704 -2.80 37.66 -1.04
N LEU A 705 -2.93 36.48 -0.44
CA LEU A 705 -2.50 35.19 -0.97
C LEU A 705 -3.27 34.07 -0.26
N ALA A 706 -3.88 33.17 -1.02
CA ALA A 706 -4.51 31.97 -0.50
C ALA A 706 -3.75 30.71 -0.92
N PHE A 707 -3.33 29.89 0.03
CA PHE A 707 -2.89 28.52 -0.22
C PHE A 707 -4.09 27.59 -0.21
N VAL A 708 -4.30 26.82 -1.28
CA VAL A 708 -5.37 25.82 -1.38
C VAL A 708 -4.75 24.44 -1.37
N LYS A 709 -4.94 23.70 -0.27
CA LYS A 709 -4.34 22.39 -0.02
C LYS A 709 -5.22 21.25 -0.50
N GLY A 710 -4.59 20.21 -1.05
CA GLY A 710 -5.22 18.89 -1.20
C GLY A 710 -6.10 18.71 -2.42
N ASP A 711 -6.53 17.47 -2.64
CA ASP A 711 -7.21 17.04 -3.85
C ASP A 711 -8.69 17.47 -3.90
N ALA A 712 -9.41 17.37 -2.78
CA ALA A 712 -10.82 17.75 -2.71
C ALA A 712 -11.00 19.25 -2.98
N ASN A 713 -10.16 20.11 -2.37
CA ASN A 713 -10.19 21.54 -2.67
C ASN A 713 -9.77 21.84 -4.12
N TYR A 714 -8.81 21.12 -4.69
CA TYR A 714 -8.42 21.29 -6.09
C TYR A 714 -9.56 20.92 -7.06
N ARG A 715 -10.27 19.83 -6.79
CA ARG A 715 -11.48 19.47 -7.54
C ARG A 715 -12.51 20.57 -7.48
N ARG A 716 -12.70 21.21 -6.32
CA ARG A 716 -13.60 22.37 -6.16
C ARG A 716 -13.12 23.63 -6.89
N LEU A 717 -11.81 23.88 -6.95
CA LEU A 717 -11.24 24.97 -7.78
C LEU A 717 -11.58 24.77 -9.27
N LEU A 718 -11.59 23.52 -9.73
CA LEU A 718 -11.91 23.17 -11.11
C LEU A 718 -13.40 22.88 -11.33
N GLY A 719 -14.20 22.90 -10.28
CA GLY A 719 -15.61 22.49 -10.25
C GLY A 719 -15.87 21.06 -10.70
N ASP A 720 -14.89 20.18 -10.52
CA ASP A 720 -14.88 18.76 -10.90
C ASP A 720 -15.28 18.56 -12.38
N ARG A 721 -14.62 19.30 -13.28
CA ARG A 721 -14.87 19.31 -14.74
C ARG A 721 -13.69 18.75 -15.54
N TYR A 722 -13.98 18.19 -16.72
CA TYR A 722 -12.99 17.67 -17.67
C TYR A 722 -12.23 18.77 -18.42
N TRP A 723 -11.45 19.58 -17.70
CA TRP A 723 -10.54 20.55 -18.32
C TRP A 723 -9.43 19.83 -19.10
N ASP A 724 -8.99 20.41 -20.22
CA ASP A 724 -7.77 19.94 -20.88
C ASP A 724 -6.58 20.25 -19.96
N TYR A 725 -5.66 19.28 -19.79
CA TYR A 725 -4.53 19.43 -18.88
C TYR A 725 -3.63 20.62 -19.24
N SER A 726 -3.59 21.06 -20.49
CA SER A 726 -2.82 22.24 -20.92
C SER A 726 -3.55 23.58 -20.74
N SER A 727 -4.83 23.55 -20.32
CA SER A 727 -5.62 24.76 -20.07
C SER A 727 -4.95 25.58 -18.96
N PRO A 728 -4.56 26.85 -19.18
CA PRO A 728 -3.79 27.60 -18.18
C PRO A 728 -4.52 27.74 -16.84
N PHE A 729 -3.84 27.45 -15.72
CA PHE A 729 -4.41 27.59 -14.38
C PHE A 729 -4.93 29.01 -14.10
N GLN A 730 -4.26 30.02 -14.66
CA GLN A 730 -4.72 31.41 -14.60
C GLN A 730 -6.10 31.61 -15.23
N ASP A 731 -6.40 30.95 -16.35
CA ASP A 731 -7.68 31.12 -17.06
C ASP A 731 -8.79 30.20 -16.51
N VAL A 732 -8.41 29.12 -15.85
CA VAL A 732 -9.36 28.21 -15.20
C VAL A 732 -9.70 28.66 -13.78
N VAL A 733 -8.70 29.05 -12.98
CA VAL A 733 -8.84 29.35 -11.54
C VAL A 733 -8.44 30.77 -11.21
N GLY A 734 -7.24 31.19 -11.63
CA GLY A 734 -6.65 32.46 -11.24
C GLY A 734 -7.44 33.70 -11.66
N CYS A 735 -8.37 33.58 -12.61
CA CYS A 735 -9.18 34.69 -13.11
C CYS A 735 -10.43 34.97 -12.26
N TYR A 736 -10.91 33.99 -11.48
CA TYR A 736 -12.13 34.14 -10.69
C TYR A 736 -11.92 34.14 -9.18
N PHE A 737 -10.84 33.53 -8.70
CA PHE A 737 -10.59 33.39 -7.26
C PHE A 737 -10.49 34.78 -6.58
N PRO A 738 -11.03 35.00 -5.37
CA PRO A 738 -11.16 36.34 -4.79
C PRO A 738 -9.84 37.11 -4.60
N CYS A 739 -8.71 36.41 -4.47
CA CYS A 739 -7.38 36.96 -4.28
C CYS A 739 -6.33 36.13 -5.06
N VAL A 740 -5.05 36.49 -4.94
CA VAL A 740 -3.95 35.64 -5.46
C VAL A 740 -4.04 34.26 -4.81
N VAL A 741 -3.87 33.21 -5.60
CA VAL A 741 -4.07 31.83 -5.16
C VAL A 741 -2.89 30.96 -5.56
N CYS A 742 -2.44 30.12 -4.64
CA CYS A 742 -1.47 29.08 -4.87
C CYS A 742 -2.08 27.73 -4.47
N SER A 743 -2.25 26.81 -5.42
CA SER A 743 -2.70 25.46 -5.08
C SER A 743 -1.51 24.52 -4.90
N LEU A 744 -1.52 23.77 -3.79
CA LEU A 744 -0.56 22.72 -3.47
C LEU A 744 -1.32 21.40 -3.42
N ARG A 745 -1.21 20.60 -4.49
CA ARG A 745 -2.03 19.40 -4.66
C ARG A 745 -1.18 18.20 -5.07
N THR A 746 -1.32 17.10 -4.32
CA THR A 746 -0.97 15.76 -4.79
C THR A 746 -2.15 15.15 -5.55
N LEU A 747 -1.90 14.45 -6.65
CA LEU A 747 -2.96 13.97 -7.54
C LEU A 747 -3.65 12.73 -6.96
N LYS A 748 -4.93 12.85 -6.57
CA LYS A 748 -5.79 11.74 -6.09
C LYS A 748 -7.13 11.63 -6.86
N ALA A 749 -7.20 12.27 -8.03
CA ALA A 749 -8.36 12.25 -8.91
C ALA A 749 -7.96 12.54 -10.37
N GLU A 750 -8.75 11.99 -11.30
CA GLU A 750 -8.54 12.03 -12.76
C GLU A 750 -8.90 13.39 -13.39
N ILE A 751 -8.37 14.48 -12.82
CA ILE A 751 -8.65 15.87 -13.20
C ILE A 751 -7.40 16.73 -13.07
N GLY A 752 -7.28 17.74 -13.93
CA GLY A 752 -6.17 18.69 -13.90
C GLY A 752 -6.35 19.81 -14.91
N CYS A 753 -5.56 20.87 -14.73
CA CYS A 753 -5.32 21.91 -15.74
C CYS A 753 -3.89 22.43 -15.54
N GLY A 754 -3.38 23.25 -16.45
CA GLY A 754 -2.09 23.93 -16.33
C GLY A 754 -0.91 23.01 -16.05
N MET A 755 -0.90 21.79 -16.57
CA MET A 755 0.17 20.82 -16.42
C MET A 755 1.03 20.75 -17.69
N ASP A 756 2.34 20.63 -17.50
CA ASP A 756 3.29 20.53 -18.59
C ASP A 756 3.10 19.23 -19.36
N LYS A 757 2.89 19.34 -20.68
CA LYS A 757 2.63 18.17 -21.54
C LYS A 757 3.71 17.09 -21.41
N GLU A 758 4.97 17.48 -21.36
CA GLU A 758 6.09 16.55 -21.24
C GLU A 758 6.06 15.81 -19.89
N GLN A 759 5.67 16.49 -18.82
CA GLN A 759 5.57 15.91 -17.48
C GLN A 759 4.37 14.96 -17.39
N VAL A 760 3.24 15.31 -17.99
CA VAL A 760 2.07 14.43 -18.09
C VAL A 760 2.38 13.15 -18.85
N GLU A 761 3.04 13.24 -20.01
CA GLU A 761 3.43 12.05 -20.78
C GLU A 761 4.45 11.19 -20.04
N ARG A 762 5.39 11.80 -19.30
CA ARG A 762 6.31 11.09 -18.42
C ARG A 762 5.56 10.34 -17.31
N ALA A 763 4.62 11.00 -16.64
CA ALA A 763 3.83 10.38 -15.56
C ALA A 763 3.04 9.17 -16.07
N LYS A 764 2.34 9.31 -17.20
CA LYS A 764 1.64 8.20 -17.88
C LYS A 764 2.55 7.01 -18.21
N GLY A 765 3.79 7.28 -18.62
CA GLY A 765 4.77 6.23 -18.95
C GLY A 765 5.36 5.53 -17.73
N LEU A 766 5.36 6.18 -16.57
CA LEU A 766 5.93 5.64 -15.32
C LEU A 766 4.91 4.85 -14.50
N ASP A 767 3.63 5.19 -14.59
CA ASP A 767 2.60 4.69 -13.69
C ASP A 767 1.21 4.81 -14.31
N ASN A 768 0.46 3.71 -14.37
CA ASN A 768 -0.91 3.71 -14.92
C ASN A 768 -1.90 4.41 -13.98
N GLU A 769 -1.58 4.54 -12.69
CA GLU A 769 -2.42 5.15 -11.65
C GLU A 769 -1.93 6.54 -11.22
N TRP A 770 -1.07 7.16 -12.04
CA TRP A 770 -0.40 8.44 -11.76
C TRP A 770 -1.32 9.59 -11.29
N MET A 771 -2.61 9.56 -11.64
CA MET A 771 -3.59 10.58 -11.26
C MET A 771 -4.25 10.35 -9.89
N VAL A 772 -4.20 9.13 -9.35
CA VAL A 772 -5.06 8.71 -8.23
C VAL A 772 -4.29 8.21 -7.02
N ASN A 773 -3.02 7.86 -7.19
CA ASN A 773 -2.19 7.30 -6.12
C ASN A 773 -1.38 8.32 -5.31
N GLY A 774 -1.58 9.62 -5.57
CA GLY A 774 -0.86 10.70 -4.89
C GLY A 774 0.61 10.83 -5.29
N ARG A 775 1.11 10.04 -6.25
CA ARG A 775 2.55 10.01 -6.61
C ARG A 775 3.03 11.35 -7.15
N PHE A 776 2.22 12.02 -7.94
CA PHE A 776 2.58 13.28 -8.59
C PHE A 776 1.92 14.46 -7.89
N GLY A 777 2.51 15.65 -8.06
CA GLY A 777 2.02 16.88 -7.47
C GLY A 777 2.04 18.06 -8.44
N VAL A 778 1.39 19.15 -8.06
CA VAL A 778 1.46 20.43 -8.76
C VAL A 778 1.56 21.58 -7.75
N VAL A 779 2.35 22.60 -8.11
CA VAL A 779 2.34 23.92 -7.49
C VAL A 779 1.86 24.89 -8.56
N GLN A 780 0.66 25.46 -8.39
CA GLN A 780 0.04 26.31 -9.42
C GLN A 780 -0.37 27.66 -8.86
N PHE A 781 0.00 28.73 -9.55
CA PHE A 781 -0.18 30.11 -9.11
C PHE A 781 -1.15 30.87 -10.01
N GLY A 782 -2.07 31.62 -9.41
CA GLY A 782 -3.05 32.46 -10.08
C GLY A 782 -3.16 33.84 -9.45
N THR A 783 -3.44 34.85 -10.26
CA THR A 783 -3.37 36.27 -9.86
C THR A 783 -4.63 36.84 -9.20
N GLY A 784 -5.70 36.05 -9.09
CA GLY A 784 -6.98 36.46 -8.54
C GLY A 784 -7.83 37.33 -9.46
N ALA A 785 -9.12 37.44 -9.13
CA ALA A 785 -10.10 38.29 -9.78
C ALA A 785 -9.88 39.76 -9.40
N LYS A 786 -9.23 40.51 -10.29
CA LYS A 786 -9.06 41.97 -10.16
C LYS A 786 -10.40 42.68 -9.99
#